data_AF-A0A931GSM7-F1
#
_entry.id   AF-A0A931GSM7-F1
#
_cell.length_a   1.000
_cell.length_b   1.000
_cell.length_c   1.000
_cell.angle_alpha   90.00
_cell.angle_beta   90.00
_cell.angle_gamma   90.00
#
_symmetry.space_group_name_H-M   'P 1'
#
loop_
_entity.id
_entity.type
_entity.pdbx_description
1 polymer ?
#
loop_
_entity_poly.entity_id
_entity_poly.type
_entity_poly.pdbx_seq_one_letter_code
_entity_poly.pdbx_strand_id
1 'polypeptide(L)'
;MERNQELNTHFSPADHSAVPAPQASKRAGSSVGRRTFLRGAGTAAGVIGLGMSSHAFAGAQVGSSVGSSRPLFTPMEGGSSNDPHGGKVDNTPTQSGGTGIVPVDDYPMCAELPFAHGVASGDPLTDRVIIWTRVTLAQRDPNGTPGANMPGEEPEITWKVATDPGMSSVVKQGSQRALAQHDWTIKVDVTGLEPGTTYYYQFTHEGTRSMVGRTRTAAGHGVDQVRMAVLSCSSYWSAYWGGLGHLAKRNDVDLVVHLGDYIYDFIDKDEMVRFRAGAGANRLDHPDNRDWKNLDEVRRRYALHHSDANWVRCHQQHPWTILWDNHDIDPFDGNELTIPDVAIPHTCTLMDTMRAFWEWTPSRPVLADGSGRWLLIDDGSYPVPEDPSLVYRRVDYGDLVSVIGLDAQQGIPKYDDVRGELHKPRTDHLPAGKPSLMGTTQYNYLIDNLQNAQDTGVVWKTIAQQTFFTAVDIPDIVEGSPGSELIKFGLSRWVKYPAEKKLLVDYLRANISNTVMISGDAHGSLGADLLSASAMSNPYVSGVMGVNQRPGAQPGNLNAGAVRTTTGNRKGKNNRWFSAGVEFAPTSMGRGGADDQIGGLLRVGSPAVIAATRAAEQALMGLNFPVQYFEWADHGYGLIHYTRESATFEYWFQNKFDPNSRDVLAHQMIAWAKEDTSHEVPRYPHQMDAVTLHGLPVQATVGTRTSEPAPDAVLQPR
;
A
#
# COMPACT_ATOMS: atom_id res chain seq x y z
N MET A 1 30.89 53.00 5.35
CA MET A 1 32.01 52.56 4.50
C MET A 1 31.37 51.80 3.36
N GLU A 2 30.88 52.52 2.36
CA GLU A 2 31.53 52.75 1.05
C GLU A 2 31.68 51.47 0.22
N ARG A 3 31.33 51.38 -1.07
CA ARG A 3 30.57 52.21 -2.03
C ARG A 3 30.50 51.42 -3.36
N ASN A 4 29.54 51.80 -4.22
CA ASN A 4 29.45 51.68 -5.70
C ASN A 4 28.27 50.79 -6.19
N GLN A 5 27.12 51.34 -6.59
CA GLN A 5 26.75 52.15 -7.79
C GLN A 5 26.84 51.36 -9.11
N GLU A 6 25.71 50.93 -9.68
CA GLU A 6 24.79 51.63 -10.61
C GLU A 6 25.22 51.50 -12.09
N LEU A 7 24.31 51.02 -12.94
CA LEU A 7 23.84 51.75 -14.14
C LEU A 7 22.70 51.02 -14.88
N ASN A 8 21.59 51.74 -15.04
CA ASN A 8 20.46 51.53 -15.95
C ASN A 8 20.86 51.75 -17.42
N THR A 9 20.13 51.15 -18.37
CA THR A 9 19.43 51.89 -19.45
C THR A 9 18.35 51.04 -20.17
N HIS A 10 17.20 51.69 -20.43
CA HIS A 10 16.07 51.28 -21.26
C HIS A 10 16.34 51.43 -22.78
N PHE A 11 15.68 50.62 -23.65
CA PHE A 11 14.58 51.05 -24.55
C PHE A 11 14.15 49.98 -25.59
N SER A 12 12.89 50.12 -26.00
CA SER A 12 11.92 49.31 -26.79
C SER A 12 12.18 49.07 -28.32
N PRO A 13 11.28 48.40 -29.07
CA PRO A 13 11.57 47.51 -30.21
C PRO A 13 11.19 48.05 -31.62
N ALA A 14 11.54 47.33 -32.69
CA ALA A 14 10.85 47.35 -33.99
C ALA A 14 11.21 46.17 -34.94
N ASP A 15 10.22 45.80 -35.74
CA ASP A 15 10.12 44.80 -36.82
C ASP A 15 11.16 44.86 -37.97
N HIS A 16 11.39 43.72 -38.64
CA HIS A 16 10.92 43.48 -40.03
C HIS A 16 11.43 42.16 -40.69
N SER A 17 10.48 41.50 -41.38
CA SER A 17 10.57 40.81 -42.70
C SER A 17 11.19 39.40 -42.89
N ALA A 18 10.29 38.40 -43.00
CA ALA A 18 9.88 37.65 -44.21
C ALA A 18 10.81 36.67 -44.99
N VAL A 19 10.40 35.37 -44.98
CA VAL A 19 10.14 34.42 -46.13
C VAL A 19 11.37 33.79 -46.86
N PRO A 20 11.34 32.54 -47.44
CA PRO A 20 10.21 31.68 -47.85
C PRO A 20 10.23 30.17 -47.51
N ALA A 21 9.05 29.56 -47.68
CA ALA A 21 8.79 28.12 -47.86
C ALA A 21 9.01 27.62 -49.31
N PRO A 22 9.12 26.30 -49.56
CA PRO A 22 8.95 25.74 -50.90
C PRO A 22 7.65 24.93 -51.05
N GLN A 23 6.99 25.11 -52.19
CA GLN A 23 5.85 24.32 -52.68
C GLN A 23 6.26 23.24 -53.70
N ALA A 24 5.48 22.16 -53.68
CA ALA A 24 4.99 21.34 -54.80
C ALA A 24 5.89 20.30 -55.50
N SER A 25 5.40 19.04 -55.56
CA SER A 25 4.89 18.51 -56.83
C SER A 25 3.95 17.30 -56.64
N LYS A 26 2.85 17.29 -57.40
CA LYS A 26 2.01 16.14 -57.73
C LYS A 26 2.50 15.57 -59.07
N ARG A 27 2.52 14.24 -59.25
CA ARG A 27 2.23 13.59 -60.54
C ARG A 27 1.85 12.11 -60.36
N ALA A 28 1.10 11.65 -61.35
CA ALA A 28 0.20 10.51 -61.37
C ALA A 28 0.85 9.16 -61.74
N GLY A 29 0.25 8.08 -61.23
CA GLY A 29 -0.33 6.95 -61.98
C GLY A 29 0.56 5.99 -62.78
N SER A 30 0.54 4.71 -62.37
CA SER A 30 0.43 3.57 -63.30
C SER A 30 -0.05 2.31 -62.58
N SER A 31 -1.06 1.66 -63.15
CA SER A 31 -1.59 0.35 -62.78
C SER A 31 -0.86 -0.79 -63.52
N VAL A 32 -1.08 -2.02 -63.04
CA VAL A 32 -1.21 -3.32 -63.76
C VAL A 32 -0.42 -4.43 -63.07
N GLY A 33 -1.11 -5.54 -62.75
CA GLY A 33 -0.45 -6.85 -62.63
C GLY A 33 -1.07 -7.88 -61.68
N ARG A 34 -2.27 -8.39 -61.99
CA ARG A 34 -2.77 -9.68 -61.44
C ARG A 34 -1.81 -10.83 -61.76
N ARG A 35 -1.52 -11.71 -60.79
CA ARG A 35 -1.31 -13.15 -61.04
C ARG A 35 -1.93 -13.99 -59.93
N THR A 36 -2.76 -14.93 -60.37
CA THR A 36 -3.41 -16.01 -59.62
C THR A 36 -2.62 -17.31 -59.82
N PHE A 37 -2.97 -18.33 -59.01
CA PHE A 37 -2.55 -19.76 -58.97
C PHE A 37 -1.40 -20.07 -57.97
N LEU A 38 -1.41 -21.13 -57.15
CA LEU A 38 -2.08 -22.45 -57.22
C LEU A 38 -2.21 -23.05 -55.79
N ARG A 39 -3.26 -23.86 -55.57
CA ARG A 39 -3.37 -24.84 -54.47
C ARG A 39 -2.29 -25.92 -54.62
N GLY A 40 -1.69 -26.35 -53.51
CA GLY A 40 -0.81 -27.53 -53.42
C GLY A 40 -0.62 -27.97 -51.96
N ALA A 41 -0.82 -29.26 -51.70
CA ALA A 41 -1.03 -29.93 -50.42
C ALA A 41 0.17 -30.00 -49.43
N GLY A 42 -0.16 -30.02 -48.13
CA GLY A 42 0.13 -31.14 -47.22
C GLY A 42 1.45 -31.17 -46.43
N THR A 43 1.37 -31.04 -45.10
CA THR A 43 1.85 -31.98 -44.04
C THR A 43 1.82 -31.29 -42.66
N ALA A 44 0.90 -31.70 -41.78
CA ALA A 44 1.09 -32.58 -40.60
C ALA A 44 1.46 -31.82 -39.31
N ALA A 45 0.45 -31.44 -38.53
CA ALA A 45 0.57 -31.08 -37.11
C ALA A 45 -0.01 -32.24 -36.28
N GLY A 46 0.83 -32.84 -35.43
CA GLY A 46 0.46 -33.92 -34.53
C GLY A 46 -0.26 -33.38 -33.29
N VAL A 47 -1.47 -33.89 -33.06
CA VAL A 47 -2.23 -33.73 -31.82
C VAL A 47 -1.83 -34.88 -30.90
N ILE A 48 -1.26 -34.58 -29.72
CA ILE A 48 -1.08 -35.57 -28.65
C ILE A 48 -2.31 -35.50 -27.75
N GLY A 49 -3.13 -36.55 -27.81
CA GLY A 49 -4.27 -36.77 -26.91
C GLY A 49 -3.81 -37.24 -25.53
N LEU A 50 -4.34 -36.59 -24.49
CA LEU A 50 -4.26 -37.06 -23.10
C LEU A 50 -5.22 -38.24 -22.91
N GLY A 51 -4.66 -39.45 -22.83
CA GLY A 51 -5.37 -40.65 -22.40
C GLY A 51 -5.50 -40.69 -20.88
N MET A 52 -6.72 -40.61 -20.37
CA MET A 52 -7.04 -41.00 -19.01
C MET A 52 -6.90 -42.52 -18.87
N SER A 53 -6.13 -42.98 -17.89
CA SER A 53 -6.15 -44.37 -17.44
C SER A 53 -6.45 -44.41 -15.95
N SER A 54 -7.60 -45.00 -15.64
CA SER A 54 -8.05 -45.42 -14.33
C SER A 54 -7.27 -46.66 -13.90
N HIS A 55 -6.76 -46.68 -12.67
CA HIS A 55 -6.32 -47.90 -12.01
C HIS A 55 -7.10 -48.10 -10.71
N ALA A 56 -7.77 -49.24 -10.67
CA ALA A 56 -8.43 -49.81 -9.52
C ALA A 56 -7.38 -50.37 -8.55
N PHE A 57 -7.62 -50.24 -7.25
CA PHE A 57 -7.04 -51.12 -6.25
C PHE A 57 -8.14 -51.74 -5.40
N ALA A 58 -8.08 -53.06 -5.29
CA ALA A 58 -9.04 -53.93 -4.64
C ALA A 58 -8.81 -53.97 -3.12
N GLY A 59 -9.87 -54.37 -2.41
CA GLY A 59 -10.01 -54.27 -0.97
C GLY A 59 -9.22 -55.27 -0.13
N ALA A 60 -9.16 -54.94 1.16
CA ALA A 60 -9.03 -55.90 2.25
C ALA A 60 -9.96 -55.45 3.39
N GLN A 61 -10.90 -56.32 3.78
CA GLN A 61 -11.71 -56.19 4.97
C GLN A 61 -10.94 -56.65 6.21
N VAL A 62 -11.21 -56.04 7.37
CA VAL A 62 -11.94 -56.61 8.53
C VAL A 62 -11.62 -55.76 9.77
N GLY A 63 -12.64 -55.40 10.55
CA GLY A 63 -12.47 -55.05 11.98
C GLY A 63 -13.34 -53.90 12.50
N SER A 64 -14.54 -54.23 12.98
CA SER A 64 -15.46 -53.35 13.69
C SER A 64 -15.02 -53.01 15.12
N SER A 65 -15.25 -51.79 15.60
CA SER A 65 -15.78 -51.56 16.96
C SER A 65 -16.33 -50.15 17.15
N VAL A 66 -17.52 -50.13 17.74
CA VAL A 66 -18.36 -49.00 18.15
C VAL A 66 -17.77 -48.26 19.34
N GLY A 67 -17.98 -46.94 19.41
CA GLY A 67 -17.75 -46.15 20.62
C GLY A 67 -18.26 -44.72 20.46
N SER A 68 -19.53 -44.50 20.77
CA SER A 68 -20.09 -43.16 20.97
C SER A 68 -19.90 -42.75 22.43
N SER A 69 -19.50 -41.50 22.66
CA SER A 69 -19.52 -40.89 23.99
C SER A 69 -19.95 -39.42 23.88
N ARG A 70 -21.21 -39.17 24.23
CA ARG A 70 -21.74 -37.89 24.70
C ARG A 70 -21.59 -37.82 26.22
N PRO A 71 -21.48 -36.62 26.79
CA PRO A 71 -22.23 -36.25 27.99
C PRO A 71 -23.12 -35.04 27.66
N LEU A 72 -24.46 -35.08 27.78
CA LEU A 72 -25.30 -35.01 28.99
C LEU A 72 -24.91 -33.89 29.96
N PHE A 73 -25.73 -32.82 30.01
CA PHE A 73 -26.34 -32.32 31.25
C PHE A 73 -27.64 -31.53 30.94
N THR A 74 -28.61 -31.73 31.81
CA THR A 74 -30.05 -31.40 31.79
C THR A 74 -30.40 -29.99 32.27
N PRO A 75 -31.61 -29.47 31.94
CA PRO A 75 -32.12 -28.19 32.45
C PRO A 75 -32.87 -28.36 33.80
N MET A 76 -32.89 -27.31 34.61
CA MET A 76 -33.79 -27.19 35.77
C MET A 76 -34.60 -25.90 35.65
N GLU A 77 -35.93 -26.05 35.64
CA GLU A 77 -36.93 -25.02 35.87
C GLU A 77 -37.21 -24.83 37.37
N GLY A 78 -37.62 -23.62 37.74
CA GLY A 78 -38.75 -23.41 38.65
C GLY A 78 -38.46 -23.04 40.11
N GLY A 79 -38.68 -21.76 40.46
CA GLY A 79 -38.80 -21.29 41.84
C GLY A 79 -39.34 -19.86 41.91
N SER A 80 -40.65 -19.73 42.12
CA SER A 80 -41.43 -18.49 42.29
C SER A 80 -41.43 -17.99 43.74
N SER A 81 -41.43 -16.66 43.94
CA SER A 81 -42.06 -16.01 45.10
C SER A 81 -42.48 -14.56 44.77
N ASN A 82 -43.67 -14.17 45.26
CA ASN A 82 -44.54 -13.07 44.83
C ASN A 82 -44.23 -11.64 45.40
N ASP A 83 -44.66 -10.65 44.59
CA ASP A 83 -45.36 -9.37 44.91
C ASP A 83 -44.64 -8.14 45.54
N PRO A 84 -45.19 -6.90 45.43
CA PRO A 84 -45.62 -6.15 44.23
C PRO A 84 -45.17 -4.67 44.25
N HIS A 85 -44.97 -4.02 43.09
CA HIS A 85 -45.40 -2.61 42.89
C HIS A 85 -45.26 -2.22 41.41
N GLY A 86 -46.34 -1.65 40.88
CA GLY A 86 -46.56 -1.43 39.46
C GLY A 86 -45.81 -0.24 38.86
N GLY A 87 -45.54 -0.38 37.57
CA GLY A 87 -45.14 0.67 36.65
C GLY A 87 -45.18 0.08 35.24
N LYS A 88 -46.29 0.28 34.52
CA LYS A 88 -46.40 -0.06 33.10
C LYS A 88 -45.30 0.68 32.34
N VAL A 89 -44.39 -0.05 31.71
CA VAL A 89 -43.51 0.49 30.67
C VAL A 89 -44.22 0.22 29.34
N ASP A 90 -44.72 1.29 28.72
CA ASP A 90 -45.28 1.25 27.37
C ASP A 90 -44.15 0.91 26.38
N ASN A 91 -44.12 -0.34 25.92
CA ASN A 91 -43.40 -0.73 24.71
C ASN A 91 -44.21 -0.26 23.50
N THR A 92 -44.05 1.02 23.15
CA THR A 92 -44.42 1.52 21.83
C THR A 92 -43.14 1.69 21.03
N PRO A 93 -42.95 0.99 19.89
CA PRO A 93 -41.82 1.24 19.03
C PRO A 93 -42.02 2.63 18.41
N THR A 94 -41.24 3.62 18.85
CA THR A 94 -41.14 4.90 18.18
C THR A 94 -40.53 4.65 16.80
N GLN A 95 -41.41 4.60 15.79
CA GLN A 95 -41.04 4.90 14.42
C GLN A 95 -40.56 6.36 14.39
N SER A 96 -39.25 6.57 14.57
CA SER A 96 -38.62 7.80 14.10
C SER A 96 -38.41 7.63 12.59
N GLY A 97 -39.25 8.31 11.80
CA GLY A 97 -38.85 8.73 10.47
C GLY A 97 -37.64 9.66 10.63
N GLY A 98 -36.44 9.08 10.62
CA GLY A 98 -35.20 9.77 10.89
C GLY A 98 -34.62 10.34 9.60
N THR A 99 -34.38 11.65 9.59
CA THR A 99 -33.39 12.28 8.72
C THR A 99 -32.10 11.46 8.78
N GLY A 100 -31.48 11.13 7.63
CA GLY A 100 -30.30 10.26 7.51
C GLY A 100 -28.99 10.82 8.10
N ILE A 101 -29.04 11.36 9.33
CA ILE A 101 -27.91 11.89 10.08
C ILE A 101 -27.48 10.80 11.06
N VAL A 102 -26.22 10.37 10.99
CA VAL A 102 -25.63 9.46 11.97
C VAL A 102 -25.63 10.14 13.34
N PRO A 103 -26.08 9.46 14.40
CA PRO A 103 -25.97 10.01 15.74
C PRO A 103 -24.52 10.40 16.02
N VAL A 104 -24.31 11.60 16.59
CA VAL A 104 -22.98 12.05 17.03
C VAL A 104 -22.32 11.01 17.94
N ASP A 105 -23.13 10.21 18.65
CA ASP A 105 -22.67 9.13 19.51
C ASP A 105 -22.09 7.90 18.83
N ASP A 106 -22.34 7.71 17.55
CA ASP A 106 -21.87 6.59 16.71
C ASP A 106 -20.60 6.95 15.92
N TYR A 107 -19.70 7.73 16.53
CA TYR A 107 -18.38 8.00 15.96
C TYR A 107 -17.43 6.83 16.28
N PRO A 108 -16.71 6.25 15.29
CA PRO A 108 -15.85 5.09 15.52
C PRO A 108 -14.70 5.41 16.48
N MET A 109 -14.42 4.51 17.42
CA MET A 109 -13.37 4.71 18.44
C MET A 109 -12.73 3.38 18.83
N CYS A 110 -11.48 3.41 19.34
CA CYS A 110 -10.78 2.22 19.81
C CYS A 110 -10.23 2.32 21.24
N ALA A 111 -10.04 3.53 21.74
CA ALA A 111 -9.48 3.78 23.07
C ALA A 111 -10.40 4.68 23.90
N GLU A 112 -10.05 4.86 25.18
CA GLU A 112 -10.79 5.74 26.07
C GLU A 112 -10.64 7.21 25.64
N LEU A 113 -11.68 8.00 25.93
CA LEU A 113 -11.65 9.44 25.73
C LEU A 113 -10.60 10.07 26.67
N PRO A 114 -9.90 11.13 26.22
CA PRO A 114 -10.13 11.84 24.97
C PRO A 114 -9.29 11.34 23.79
N PHE A 115 -8.38 10.40 24.00
CA PHE A 115 -7.44 9.89 22.98
C PHE A 115 -7.98 8.65 22.29
N ALA A 116 -9.24 8.71 21.85
CA ALA A 116 -10.02 7.56 21.42
C ALA A 116 -9.52 6.88 20.12
N HIS A 117 -8.64 7.56 19.38
CA HIS A 117 -8.08 7.10 18.10
C HIS A 117 -6.62 6.63 18.25
N GLY A 118 -6.13 6.47 19.48
CA GLY A 118 -4.78 6.02 19.76
C GLY A 118 -3.72 7.06 19.46
N VAL A 119 -2.49 6.59 19.24
CA VAL A 119 -1.31 7.42 18.97
C VAL A 119 -0.53 6.85 17.79
N ALA A 120 0.15 7.72 17.05
CA ALA A 120 0.98 7.30 15.90
C ALA A 120 2.28 8.13 15.83
N SER A 121 3.27 7.60 15.12
CA SER A 121 4.51 8.33 14.81
C SER A 121 4.96 8.06 13.39
N GLY A 122 5.76 8.96 12.81
CA GLY A 122 6.09 8.84 11.40
C GLY A 122 7.12 9.81 10.86
N ASP A 123 7.49 9.56 9.60
CA ASP A 123 8.56 10.21 8.84
C ASP A 123 9.80 10.50 9.71
N PRO A 124 10.45 9.46 10.25
CA PRO A 124 11.61 9.65 11.12
C PRO A 124 12.79 10.20 10.33
N LEU A 125 13.46 11.20 10.89
CA LEU A 125 14.80 11.64 10.47
C LEU A 125 15.80 11.27 11.58
N THR A 126 17.07 11.58 11.37
CA THR A 126 18.12 11.27 12.35
C THR A 126 17.98 12.04 13.64
N ASP A 127 17.40 13.24 13.61
CA ASP A 127 17.28 14.14 14.76
C ASP A 127 15.84 14.41 15.21
N ARG A 128 14.85 13.84 14.52
CA ARG A 128 13.44 14.16 14.78
C ARG A 128 12.46 13.10 14.29
N VAL A 129 11.23 13.16 14.80
CA VAL A 129 10.13 12.28 14.38
C VAL A 129 8.79 12.96 14.65
N ILE A 130 7.80 12.71 13.78
CA ILE A 130 6.43 13.16 14.02
C ILE A 130 5.78 12.28 15.10
N ILE A 131 5.11 12.89 16.08
CA ILE A 131 4.14 12.19 16.95
C ILE A 131 2.74 12.76 16.72
N TRP A 132 1.72 11.90 16.79
CA TRP A 132 0.34 12.20 16.43
C TRP A 132 -0.68 11.61 17.41
N THR A 133 -1.78 12.33 17.64
CA THR A 133 -3.04 11.82 18.23
C THR A 133 -4.23 12.68 17.76
N ARG A 134 -5.47 12.18 17.89
CA ARG A 134 -6.70 13.00 17.80
C ARG A 134 -7.41 13.13 19.14
N VAL A 135 -8.00 14.29 19.40
CA VAL A 135 -8.75 14.58 20.63
C VAL A 135 -10.24 14.56 20.38
N THR A 136 -10.95 13.68 21.08
CA THR A 136 -12.42 13.58 21.08
C THR A 136 -12.90 13.78 22.51
N LEU A 137 -13.69 14.81 22.76
CA LEU A 137 -14.21 15.10 24.10
C LEU A 137 -15.52 14.34 24.35
N ALA A 138 -15.85 14.14 25.63
CA ALA A 138 -17.08 13.47 26.03
C ALA A 138 -18.34 14.27 25.64
N GLN A 139 -18.27 15.60 25.75
CA GLN A 139 -19.31 16.50 25.27
C GLN A 139 -19.03 16.85 23.80
N ARG A 140 -19.86 16.31 22.91
CA ARG A 140 -19.79 16.55 21.46
C ARG A 140 -20.87 17.53 21.02
N ASP A 141 -20.61 18.24 19.93
CA ASP A 141 -21.60 19.14 19.34
C ASP A 141 -22.78 18.34 18.78
N PRO A 142 -24.00 18.43 19.37
CA PRO A 142 -25.16 17.69 18.87
C PRO A 142 -25.63 18.18 17.49
N ASN A 143 -25.21 19.37 17.08
CA ASN A 143 -25.52 19.95 15.76
C ASN A 143 -24.31 19.91 14.81
N GLY A 144 -23.17 19.43 15.29
CA GLY A 144 -21.94 19.30 14.52
C GLY A 144 -21.89 18.01 13.72
N THR A 145 -20.79 17.81 13.01
CA THR A 145 -20.52 16.53 12.35
C THR A 145 -20.22 15.45 13.38
N PRO A 146 -20.45 14.15 13.07
CA PRO A 146 -20.13 13.08 14.01
C PRO A 146 -18.68 13.16 14.48
N GLY A 147 -18.47 13.13 15.80
CA GLY A 147 -17.15 13.23 16.41
C GLY A 147 -16.60 14.65 16.60
N ALA A 148 -17.36 15.70 16.27
CA ALA A 148 -17.00 17.08 16.53
C ALA A 148 -17.09 17.42 18.03
N ASN A 149 -16.10 18.16 18.53
CA ASN A 149 -16.17 18.76 19.87
C ASN A 149 -17.09 20.00 19.82
N MET A 150 -17.54 20.47 21.00
CA MET A 150 -18.38 21.68 21.09
C MET A 150 -17.72 22.88 20.37
N PRO A 151 -18.50 23.76 19.71
CA PRO A 151 -17.94 24.90 18.99
C PRO A 151 -17.09 25.80 19.90
N GLY A 152 -15.87 26.13 19.45
CA GLY A 152 -14.91 26.93 20.21
C GLY A 152 -14.05 26.15 21.21
N GLU A 153 -14.28 24.84 21.36
CA GLU A 153 -13.40 23.99 22.17
C GLU A 153 -12.06 23.79 21.48
N GLU A 154 -11.01 24.23 22.17
CA GLU A 154 -9.63 24.10 21.76
C GLU A 154 -8.81 23.55 22.93
N PRO A 155 -8.98 22.26 23.27
CA PRO A 155 -8.38 21.66 24.44
C PRO A 155 -6.85 21.71 24.36
N GLU A 156 -6.20 22.13 25.44
CA GLU A 156 -4.74 22.11 25.55
C GLU A 156 -4.27 20.68 25.85
N ILE A 157 -3.33 20.21 25.04
CA ILE A 157 -2.73 18.88 25.13
C ILE A 157 -1.26 19.04 25.44
N THR A 158 -0.81 18.43 26.52
CA THR A 158 0.62 18.30 26.82
C THR A 158 1.15 16.99 26.24
N TRP A 159 2.39 16.98 25.80
CA TRP A 159 3.06 15.79 25.27
C TRP A 159 4.44 15.63 25.89
N LYS A 160 4.89 14.38 25.99
CA LYS A 160 6.22 14.00 26.49
C LYS A 160 6.84 12.95 25.60
N VAL A 161 8.15 12.98 25.48
CA VAL A 161 8.99 11.94 24.90
C VAL A 161 10.04 11.52 25.92
N ALA A 162 10.19 10.22 26.12
CA ALA A 162 11.08 9.60 27.10
C ALA A 162 11.91 8.48 26.47
N THR A 163 12.97 8.07 27.17
CA THR A 163 13.87 6.97 26.75
C THR A 163 13.44 5.61 27.29
N ASP A 164 12.42 5.56 28.16
CA ASP A 164 11.89 4.35 28.78
C ASP A 164 10.36 4.24 28.63
N PRO A 165 9.81 3.02 28.57
CA PRO A 165 8.36 2.81 28.42
C PRO A 165 7.54 3.25 29.65
N GLY A 166 8.19 3.42 30.81
CA GLY A 166 7.57 3.94 32.03
C GLY A 166 7.38 5.46 32.05
N MET A 167 7.86 6.16 31.02
CA MET A 167 7.83 7.63 30.91
C MET A 167 8.53 8.36 32.06
N SER A 168 9.57 7.75 32.65
CA SER A 168 10.31 8.30 33.80
C SER A 168 11.46 9.21 33.40
N SER A 169 12.09 8.94 32.26
CA SER A 169 13.28 9.63 31.73
C SER A 169 12.92 10.50 30.53
N VAL A 170 12.18 11.58 30.80
CA VAL A 170 11.68 12.54 29.79
C VAL A 170 12.83 13.35 29.20
N VAL A 171 12.94 13.38 27.87
CA VAL A 171 13.95 14.11 27.10
C VAL A 171 13.39 15.30 26.33
N LYS A 172 12.09 15.27 25.98
CA LYS A 172 11.37 16.36 25.31
C LYS A 172 9.94 16.44 25.82
N GLN A 173 9.37 17.64 25.85
CA GLN A 173 7.97 17.87 26.21
C GLN A 173 7.49 19.22 25.67
N GLY A 174 6.18 19.39 25.58
CA GLY A 174 5.56 20.65 25.19
C GLY A 174 4.04 20.62 25.34
N SER A 175 3.37 21.65 24.83
CA SER A 175 1.91 21.68 24.72
C SER A 175 1.45 22.26 23.38
N GLN A 176 0.24 21.89 22.97
CA GLN A 176 -0.42 22.38 21.77
C GLN A 176 -1.94 22.35 21.97
N ARG A 177 -2.68 23.29 21.40
CA ARG A 177 -4.14 23.26 21.37
C ARG A 177 -4.64 22.43 20.20
N ALA A 178 -5.59 21.54 20.44
CA ALA A 178 -6.26 20.82 19.36
C ALA A 178 -7.32 21.73 18.73
N LEU A 179 -7.21 22.00 17.43
CA LEU A 179 -8.07 22.99 16.74
C LEU A 179 -9.09 22.31 15.84
N ALA A 180 -10.32 22.83 15.81
CA ALA A 180 -11.39 22.34 14.93
C ALA A 180 -11.01 22.35 13.44
N GLN A 181 -10.23 23.34 13.02
CA GLN A 181 -9.75 23.45 11.64
C GLN A 181 -8.77 22.33 11.24
N HIS A 182 -8.27 21.53 12.18
CA HIS A 182 -7.41 20.36 11.92
C HIS A 182 -8.04 19.09 12.50
N ASP A 183 -9.37 19.07 12.62
CA ASP A 183 -10.14 17.96 13.20
C ASP A 183 -9.66 17.55 14.59
N TRP A 184 -9.22 18.52 15.40
CA TRP A 184 -8.65 18.32 16.73
C TRP A 184 -7.52 17.28 16.77
N THR A 185 -6.78 17.13 15.67
CA THR A 185 -5.53 16.39 15.64
C THR A 185 -4.40 17.21 16.26
N ILE A 186 -3.48 16.51 16.92
CA ILE A 186 -2.22 17.05 17.45
C ILE A 186 -1.11 16.40 16.66
N LYS A 187 -0.21 17.21 16.10
CA LYS A 187 0.98 16.78 15.38
C LYS A 187 2.15 17.61 15.87
N VAL A 188 3.24 16.94 16.22
CA VAL A 188 4.48 17.57 16.71
C VAL A 188 5.67 16.96 15.99
N ASP A 189 6.56 17.79 15.46
CA ASP A 189 7.86 17.33 14.92
C ASP A 189 8.90 17.44 16.04
N VAL A 190 9.11 16.35 16.77
CA VAL A 190 9.95 16.38 17.98
C VAL A 190 11.41 16.45 17.57
N THR A 191 12.05 17.61 17.72
CA THR A 191 13.43 17.86 17.28
C THR A 191 14.50 17.58 18.34
N GLY A 192 15.76 17.46 17.90
CA GLY A 192 16.93 17.30 18.76
C GLY A 192 16.95 15.98 19.51
N LEU A 193 16.60 14.89 18.82
CA LEU A 193 16.70 13.50 19.25
C LEU A 193 18.00 12.88 18.73
N GLU A 194 18.43 11.77 19.33
CA GLU A 194 19.61 11.02 18.89
C GLU A 194 19.27 10.10 17.71
N PRO A 195 20.17 9.91 16.73
CA PRO A 195 19.95 9.01 15.59
C PRO A 195 19.78 7.54 16.02
N GLY A 196 19.01 6.78 15.25
CA GLY A 196 18.83 5.34 15.44
C GLY A 196 18.41 4.94 16.85
N THR A 197 17.64 5.80 17.54
CA THR A 197 17.31 5.65 18.95
C THR A 197 15.82 5.45 19.13
N THR A 198 15.44 4.48 19.97
CA THR A 198 14.05 4.24 20.32
C THR A 198 13.63 5.19 21.44
N TYR A 199 12.46 5.81 21.26
CA TYR A 199 11.82 6.67 22.24
C TYR A 199 10.38 6.24 22.48
N TYR A 200 9.82 6.68 23.59
CA TYR A 200 8.42 6.48 23.97
C TYR A 200 7.75 7.84 24.14
N TYR A 201 6.48 7.95 23.79
CA TYR A 201 5.77 9.22 23.84
C TYR A 201 4.35 9.06 24.35
N GLN A 202 3.83 10.12 24.98
CA GLN A 202 2.48 10.12 25.57
C GLN A 202 1.89 11.53 25.55
N PHE A 203 0.59 11.62 25.32
CA PHE A 203 -0.21 12.84 25.39
C PHE A 203 -1.02 12.88 26.68
N THR A 204 -1.34 14.08 27.17
CA THR A 204 -2.14 14.27 28.39
C THR A 204 -3.04 15.49 28.27
N HIS A 205 -4.31 15.31 28.65
CA HIS A 205 -5.32 16.36 28.74
C HIS A 205 -6.07 16.22 30.06
N GLU A 206 -6.10 17.29 30.87
CA GLU A 206 -6.80 17.32 32.16
C GLU A 206 -6.52 16.12 33.09
N GLY A 207 -5.26 15.66 33.10
CA GLY A 207 -4.82 14.51 33.90
C GLY A 207 -5.09 13.14 33.28
N THR A 208 -5.93 13.06 32.23
CA THR A 208 -6.13 11.84 31.44
C THR A 208 -4.99 11.67 30.44
N ARG A 209 -4.45 10.45 30.32
CA ARG A 209 -3.28 10.15 29.50
C ARG A 209 -3.65 9.28 28.31
N SER A 210 -3.01 9.50 27.16
CA SER A 210 -3.08 8.56 26.04
C SER A 210 -2.38 7.25 26.40
N MET A 211 -2.56 6.23 25.56
CA MET A 211 -1.61 5.12 25.53
C MET A 211 -0.19 5.65 25.23
N VAL A 212 0.82 4.94 25.74
CA VAL A 212 2.22 5.24 25.42
C VAL A 212 2.52 4.68 24.03
N GLY A 213 2.98 5.53 23.12
CA GLY A 213 3.51 5.11 21.83
C GLY A 213 5.02 4.86 21.91
N ARG A 214 5.55 4.10 20.96
CA ARG A 214 6.97 3.83 20.76
C ARG A 214 7.33 4.24 19.34
N THR A 215 8.47 4.91 19.20
CA THR A 215 8.98 5.39 17.93
C THR A 215 10.49 5.16 17.83
N ARG A 216 11.06 5.47 16.67
CA ARG A 216 12.50 5.35 16.41
C ARG A 216 12.92 6.42 15.40
N THR A 217 13.98 7.15 15.71
CA THR A 217 14.64 8.05 14.75
C THR A 217 15.37 7.24 13.69
N ALA A 218 15.52 7.80 12.50
CA ALA A 218 16.28 7.15 11.44
C ALA A 218 17.75 7.00 11.86
N ALA A 219 18.40 5.93 11.40
CA ALA A 219 19.80 5.69 11.72
C ALA A 219 20.71 6.68 10.97
N GLY A 220 21.81 7.07 11.63
CA GLY A 220 22.91 7.77 10.97
C GLY A 220 23.79 6.83 10.15
N HIS A 221 24.94 7.34 9.69
CA HIS A 221 25.93 6.54 8.96
C HIS A 221 26.41 5.30 9.73
N GLY A 222 26.83 4.26 8.99
CA GLY A 222 27.41 3.07 9.59
C GLY A 222 26.37 2.07 10.12
N VAL A 223 25.11 2.20 9.72
CA VAL A 223 24.07 1.22 10.04
C VAL A 223 24.34 -0.09 9.29
N ASP A 224 24.34 -1.21 10.01
CA ASP A 224 24.65 -2.54 9.45
C ASP A 224 23.45 -3.18 8.75
N GLN A 225 22.25 -2.95 9.30
CA GLN A 225 21.01 -3.49 8.77
C GLN A 225 19.82 -2.57 9.04
N VAL A 226 18.83 -2.63 8.15
CA VAL A 226 17.54 -1.94 8.30
C VAL A 226 16.43 -2.90 7.94
N ARG A 227 15.35 -2.89 8.72
CA ARG A 227 14.17 -3.75 8.49
C ARG A 227 12.94 -2.89 8.32
N MET A 228 12.28 -3.05 7.18
CA MET A 228 11.07 -2.30 6.87
C MET A 228 9.91 -3.24 6.61
N ALA A 229 8.76 -2.96 7.22
CA ALA A 229 7.51 -3.57 6.81
C ALA A 229 6.95 -2.79 5.60
N VAL A 230 6.44 -3.51 4.60
CA VAL A 230 5.84 -2.93 3.39
C VAL A 230 4.39 -3.37 3.32
N LEU A 231 3.47 -2.39 3.28
CA LEU A 231 2.03 -2.59 3.35
C LEU A 231 1.34 -1.79 2.23
N SER A 232 0.16 -2.25 1.82
CA SER A 232 -0.77 -1.49 0.97
C SER A 232 -2.19 -2.07 1.10
N CYS A 233 -3.18 -1.34 0.60
CA CYS A 233 -4.53 -1.86 0.34
C CYS A 233 -5.20 -2.41 1.63
N SER A 234 -5.37 -1.51 2.59
CA SER A 234 -5.91 -1.76 3.93
C SER A 234 -7.42 -1.53 4.01
N SER A 235 -8.22 -2.21 3.17
CA SER A 235 -9.68 -2.04 3.22
C SER A 235 -10.25 -2.52 4.56
N TYR A 236 -11.03 -1.65 5.20
CA TYR A 236 -11.71 -1.97 6.46
C TYR A 236 -12.70 -3.11 6.26
N TRP A 237 -13.51 -3.08 5.20
CA TRP A 237 -14.61 -4.04 5.05
C TRP A 237 -14.18 -5.39 4.47
N SER A 238 -12.97 -5.50 3.92
CA SER A 238 -12.45 -6.73 3.31
C SER A 238 -11.87 -7.75 4.29
N ALA A 239 -11.42 -7.34 5.48
CA ALA A 239 -10.60 -8.22 6.32
C ALA A 239 -10.61 -7.87 7.80
N TYR A 240 -10.22 -8.86 8.62
CA TYR A 240 -9.65 -8.61 9.94
C TYR A 240 -8.13 -8.42 9.80
N TRP A 241 -7.59 -7.34 10.35
CA TRP A 241 -6.16 -7.00 10.20
C TRP A 241 -5.24 -7.73 11.19
N GLY A 242 -5.33 -9.06 11.23
CA GLY A 242 -4.46 -9.90 12.06
C GLY A 242 -2.96 -9.68 11.76
N GLY A 243 -2.60 -9.42 10.50
CA GLY A 243 -1.23 -9.08 10.08
C GLY A 243 -0.67 -7.85 10.78
N LEU A 244 -1.46 -6.78 10.97
CA LEU A 244 -1.06 -5.61 11.76
C LEU A 244 -0.82 -5.97 13.22
N GLY A 245 -1.62 -6.88 13.78
CA GLY A 245 -1.46 -7.37 15.14
C GLY A 245 -0.16 -8.18 15.33
N HIS A 246 0.26 -8.94 14.32
CA HIS A 246 1.55 -9.63 14.33
C HIS A 246 2.72 -8.64 14.15
N LEU A 247 2.61 -7.69 13.23
CA LEU A 247 3.59 -6.61 13.07
C LEU A 247 3.77 -5.78 14.34
N ALA A 248 2.69 -5.48 15.07
CA ALA A 248 2.74 -4.76 16.33
C ALA A 248 3.56 -5.50 17.40
N LYS A 249 3.59 -6.84 17.38
CA LYS A 249 4.37 -7.67 18.31
C LYS A 249 5.84 -7.77 17.91
N ARG A 250 6.22 -7.34 16.71
CA ARG A 250 7.62 -7.31 16.29
C ARG A 250 8.35 -6.16 16.98
N ASN A 251 9.51 -6.45 17.54
CA ASN A 251 10.40 -5.44 18.14
C ASN A 251 11.57 -5.09 17.23
N ASP A 252 11.61 -5.65 16.03
CA ASP A 252 12.75 -5.63 15.13
C ASP A 252 12.45 -4.94 13.78
N VAL A 253 11.45 -4.05 13.76
CA VAL A 253 11.11 -3.22 12.60
C VAL A 253 11.58 -1.79 12.87
N ASP A 254 12.26 -1.19 11.89
CA ASP A 254 12.76 0.19 11.94
C ASP A 254 11.74 1.18 11.33
N LEU A 255 11.03 0.77 10.28
CA LEU A 255 10.04 1.60 9.57
C LEU A 255 8.90 0.75 9.03
N VAL A 256 7.68 1.27 9.10
CA VAL A 256 6.55 0.78 8.29
C VAL A 256 6.38 1.70 7.08
N VAL A 257 6.39 1.15 5.88
CA VAL A 257 6.12 1.86 4.63
C VAL A 257 4.75 1.43 4.11
N HIS A 258 3.80 2.37 4.05
CA HIS A 258 2.48 2.12 3.46
C HIS A 258 2.41 2.78 2.09
N LEU A 259 2.16 1.98 1.05
CA LEU A 259 2.30 2.38 -0.36
C LEU A 259 1.04 2.99 -0.97
N GLY A 260 -0.04 3.07 -0.20
CA GLY A 260 -1.31 3.65 -0.61
C GLY A 260 -2.48 2.71 -0.38
N ASP A 261 -3.69 3.24 -0.59
CA ASP A 261 -4.94 2.67 -0.11
C ASP A 261 -4.87 2.42 1.41
N TYR A 262 -4.41 3.45 2.12
CA TYR A 262 -4.33 3.47 3.58
C TYR A 262 -5.73 3.51 4.19
N ILE A 263 -6.64 4.23 3.52
CA ILE A 263 -8.07 4.09 3.68
C ILE A 263 -8.74 3.74 2.35
N TYR A 264 -10.01 3.35 2.42
CA TYR A 264 -10.87 3.15 1.25
C TYR A 264 -12.03 4.14 1.22
N ASP A 265 -12.42 4.58 0.02
CA ASP A 265 -13.48 5.55 -0.30
C ASP A 265 -14.89 4.94 -0.28
N PHE A 266 -15.06 3.73 -0.80
CA PHE A 266 -16.34 3.00 -0.76
C PHE A 266 -16.15 1.50 -0.54
N ILE A 267 -17.27 0.78 -0.51
CA ILE A 267 -17.34 -0.67 -0.28
C ILE A 267 -17.60 -1.37 -1.61
N ASP A 268 -16.74 -2.31 -1.97
CA ASP A 268 -17.02 -3.16 -3.14
C ASP A 268 -18.01 -4.28 -2.77
N LYS A 269 -18.75 -4.79 -3.76
CA LYS A 269 -19.78 -5.84 -3.56
C LYS A 269 -19.32 -7.08 -2.76
N ASP A 270 -18.02 -7.37 -2.78
CA ASP A 270 -17.42 -8.55 -2.15
C ASP A 270 -16.78 -8.21 -0.78
N GLU A 271 -16.84 -6.96 -0.33
CA GLU A 271 -16.26 -6.47 0.93
C GLU A 271 -17.27 -6.44 2.08
N MET A 272 -17.63 -7.61 2.58
CA MET A 272 -18.72 -7.75 3.55
C MET A 272 -18.27 -8.21 4.94
N VAL A 273 -16.96 -8.28 5.23
CA VAL A 273 -16.41 -8.81 6.49
C VAL A 273 -16.78 -7.92 7.69
N ARG A 274 -16.63 -6.60 7.53
CA ARG A 274 -16.96 -5.61 8.57
C ARG A 274 -18.03 -4.62 8.13
N PHE A 275 -18.83 -5.00 7.13
CA PHE A 275 -19.99 -4.23 6.70
C PHE A 275 -21.01 -4.12 7.83
N ARG A 276 -21.46 -2.89 8.14
CA ARG A 276 -22.48 -2.66 9.19
C ARG A 276 -23.86 -3.04 8.65
N ALA A 277 -24.21 -4.32 8.70
CA ALA A 277 -25.54 -4.82 8.33
C ALA A 277 -26.51 -4.75 9.54
N GLY A 278 -27.71 -4.19 9.33
CA GLY A 278 -28.78 -4.11 10.33
C GLY A 278 -30.16 -4.46 9.76
N ALA A 279 -31.18 -4.57 10.61
CA ALA A 279 -32.55 -5.05 10.33
C ALA A 279 -33.28 -4.32 9.17
N GLY A 280 -32.97 -4.68 7.92
CA GLY A 280 -33.44 -4.01 6.70
C GLY A 280 -32.52 -2.88 6.20
N ALA A 281 -31.32 -2.75 6.78
CA ALA A 281 -30.37 -1.66 6.58
C ALA A 281 -29.32 -1.97 5.48
N ASN A 282 -29.77 -2.34 4.28
CA ASN A 282 -29.02 -2.02 3.07
C ASN A 282 -29.22 -0.52 2.81
N ARG A 283 -28.58 0.34 3.60
CA ARG A 283 -28.76 1.78 3.45
C ARG A 283 -27.41 2.44 3.35
N LEU A 284 -27.23 3.09 2.21
CA LEU A 284 -26.19 4.09 1.98
C LEU A 284 -26.43 5.35 2.83
N ASP A 285 -27.39 5.37 3.77
CA ASP A 285 -27.62 6.48 4.69
C ASP A 285 -26.60 6.56 5.81
N HIS A 286 -25.95 5.43 6.12
CA HIS A 286 -24.78 5.40 6.99
C HIS A 286 -23.50 5.70 6.18
N PRO A 287 -22.69 6.72 6.54
CA PRO A 287 -21.48 7.15 5.83
C PRO A 287 -20.39 6.08 5.81
N ASP A 288 -20.32 5.18 6.80
CA ASP A 288 -19.38 4.05 6.76
C ASP A 288 -19.77 2.97 5.73
N ASN A 289 -20.95 3.08 5.11
CA ASN A 289 -21.47 2.13 4.11
C ASN A 289 -21.55 2.72 2.70
N ARG A 290 -21.05 3.95 2.48
CA ARG A 290 -21.09 4.64 1.17
C ARG A 290 -19.76 5.33 0.88
N ASP A 291 -19.66 5.86 -0.33
CA ASP A 291 -18.63 6.84 -0.67
C ASP A 291 -18.76 8.12 0.16
N TRP A 292 -17.64 8.77 0.46
CA TRP A 292 -17.64 10.04 1.17
C TRP A 292 -18.25 11.15 0.32
N LYS A 293 -19.16 11.93 0.90
CA LYS A 293 -19.79 13.05 0.19
C LYS A 293 -19.18 14.42 0.51
N ASN A 294 -18.36 14.52 1.55
CA ASN A 294 -17.75 15.77 2.03
C ASN A 294 -16.52 15.48 2.93
N LEU A 295 -15.77 16.53 3.29
CA LEU A 295 -14.58 16.43 4.15
C LEU A 295 -14.81 15.69 5.48
N ASP A 296 -15.98 15.89 6.11
CA ASP A 296 -16.27 15.26 7.40
C ASP A 296 -16.46 13.75 7.27
N GLU A 297 -16.99 13.27 6.15
CA GLU A 297 -17.06 11.84 5.84
C GLU A 297 -15.68 11.24 5.54
N VAL A 298 -14.78 11.99 4.89
CA VAL A 298 -13.38 11.57 4.72
C VAL A 298 -12.69 11.42 6.09
N ARG A 299 -12.84 12.42 6.99
CA ARG A 299 -12.29 12.36 8.37
C ARG A 299 -12.88 11.20 9.16
N ARG A 300 -14.19 10.97 9.04
CA ARG A 300 -14.85 9.80 9.64
C ARG A 300 -14.27 8.49 9.12
N ARG A 301 -13.87 8.41 7.85
CA ARG A 301 -13.26 7.20 7.29
C ARG A 301 -11.90 6.89 7.92
N TYR A 302 -11.10 7.90 8.22
CA TYR A 302 -9.88 7.72 9.03
C TYR A 302 -10.20 7.26 10.46
N ALA A 303 -11.24 7.83 11.10
CA ALA A 303 -11.69 7.37 12.42
C ALA A 303 -12.13 5.90 12.40
N LEU A 304 -12.82 5.47 11.34
CA LEU A 304 -13.23 4.08 11.14
C LEU A 304 -12.03 3.13 11.08
N HIS A 305 -10.94 3.50 10.40
CA HIS A 305 -9.73 2.67 10.39
C HIS A 305 -9.06 2.63 11.77
N HIS A 306 -9.06 3.75 12.49
CA HIS A 306 -8.57 3.85 13.87
C HIS A 306 -9.50 3.21 14.92
N SER A 307 -10.64 2.64 14.54
CA SER A 307 -11.49 1.87 15.46
C SER A 307 -10.99 0.42 15.65
N ASP A 308 -10.07 -0.05 14.79
CA ASP A 308 -9.50 -1.38 14.88
C ASP A 308 -8.30 -1.44 15.84
N ALA A 309 -8.32 -2.43 16.74
CA ALA A 309 -7.28 -2.58 17.74
C ALA A 309 -5.91 -2.93 17.15
N ASN A 310 -5.84 -3.77 16.11
CA ASN A 310 -4.58 -4.13 15.48
C ASN A 310 -3.97 -2.94 14.73
N TRP A 311 -4.81 -2.09 14.13
CA TRP A 311 -4.40 -0.83 13.52
C TRP A 311 -3.73 0.09 14.52
N VAL A 312 -4.44 0.41 15.61
CA VAL A 312 -3.94 1.26 16.69
C VAL A 312 -2.67 0.68 17.33
N ARG A 313 -2.61 -0.64 17.53
CA ARG A 313 -1.40 -1.29 18.08
C ARG A 313 -0.20 -1.22 17.14
N CYS A 314 -0.39 -1.34 15.83
CA CYS A 314 0.73 -1.24 14.89
C CYS A 314 1.28 0.19 14.82
N HIS A 315 0.40 1.20 14.79
CA HIS A 315 0.79 2.62 14.90
C HIS A 315 1.44 2.97 16.25
N GLN A 316 0.98 2.35 17.34
CA GLN A 316 1.58 2.52 18.67
C GLN A 316 3.06 2.08 18.68
N GLN A 317 3.45 1.07 17.91
CA GLN A 317 4.73 0.38 18.11
C GLN A 317 5.86 0.82 17.18
N HIS A 318 5.53 1.43 16.04
CA HIS A 318 6.47 1.70 14.94
C HIS A 318 6.26 3.09 14.34
N PRO A 319 7.32 3.74 13.82
CA PRO A 319 7.17 4.90 12.94
C PRO A 319 6.73 4.47 11.52
N TRP A 320 5.90 5.31 10.89
CA TRP A 320 5.33 5.07 9.57
C TRP A 320 5.75 6.15 8.55
N THR A 321 5.96 5.73 7.30
CA THR A 321 5.98 6.62 6.14
C THR A 321 4.90 6.17 5.18
N ILE A 322 3.94 7.05 4.91
CA ILE A 322 2.70 6.74 4.20
C ILE A 322 2.65 7.55 2.90
N LEU A 323 2.36 6.87 1.80
CA LEU A 323 1.94 7.44 0.52
C LEU A 323 0.44 7.20 0.35
N TRP A 324 -0.23 8.03 -0.45
CA TRP A 324 -1.60 7.76 -0.90
C TRP A 324 -1.60 6.95 -2.20
N ASP A 325 -2.71 6.29 -2.48
CA ASP A 325 -3.12 5.80 -3.80
C ASP A 325 -4.56 6.26 -4.11
N ASN A 326 -5.22 5.67 -5.11
CA ASN A 326 -6.53 6.08 -5.60
C ASN A 326 -7.57 6.16 -4.50
N HIS A 327 -7.68 5.15 -3.63
CA HIS A 327 -8.74 5.11 -2.64
C HIS A 327 -8.53 6.04 -1.45
N ASP A 328 -7.38 6.74 -1.37
CA ASP A 328 -7.13 7.73 -0.32
C ASP A 328 -7.56 9.15 -0.74
N ILE A 329 -7.54 9.44 -2.05
CA ILE A 329 -7.67 10.82 -2.56
C ILE A 329 -8.76 11.01 -3.62
N ASP A 330 -9.48 9.96 -4.03
CA ASP A 330 -10.53 10.09 -5.04
C ASP A 330 -11.66 11.03 -4.58
N PRO A 331 -11.93 12.15 -5.29
CA PRO A 331 -13.03 13.04 -4.96
C PRO A 331 -14.32 12.69 -5.71
N PHE A 332 -14.33 11.65 -6.55
CA PHE A 332 -15.49 11.24 -7.33
C PHE A 332 -16.33 10.22 -6.55
N ASP A 333 -17.60 10.10 -6.90
CA ASP A 333 -18.51 9.12 -6.30
C ASP A 333 -18.43 7.79 -7.07
N GLY A 334 -18.02 6.72 -6.37
CA GLY A 334 -17.66 5.44 -6.96
C GLY A 334 -18.45 4.22 -6.46
N ASN A 335 -19.48 4.40 -5.63
CA ASN A 335 -20.13 3.30 -4.91
C ASN A 335 -20.64 2.15 -5.81
N GLU A 336 -20.11 0.94 -5.58
CA GLU A 336 -20.42 -0.26 -6.36
C GLU A 336 -21.63 -1.07 -5.84
N LEU A 337 -22.14 -0.74 -4.65
CA LEU A 337 -23.28 -1.46 -4.08
C LEU A 337 -24.56 -1.13 -4.86
N THR A 338 -25.34 -2.16 -5.19
CA THR A 338 -26.66 -2.03 -5.84
C THR A 338 -27.76 -1.65 -4.84
N ILE A 339 -27.50 -0.58 -4.09
CA ILE A 339 -28.38 -0.02 -3.06
C ILE A 339 -28.79 1.39 -3.53
N PRO A 340 -30.06 1.80 -3.36
CA PRO A 340 -30.46 3.17 -3.69
C PRO A 340 -29.57 4.20 -2.99
N ASP A 341 -29.06 5.14 -3.77
CA ASP A 341 -28.26 6.24 -3.24
C ASP A 341 -29.10 7.17 -2.35
N VAL A 342 -28.40 7.95 -1.53
CA VAL A 342 -29.01 8.92 -0.62
C VAL A 342 -28.90 10.33 -1.17
N ALA A 343 -29.92 11.15 -0.93
CA ALA A 343 -29.98 12.53 -1.39
C ALA A 343 -29.09 13.47 -0.55
N ILE A 344 -27.79 13.18 -0.50
CA ILE A 344 -26.77 14.00 0.16
C ILE A 344 -25.90 14.63 -0.93
N PRO A 345 -25.76 15.98 -0.96
CA PRO A 345 -24.93 16.63 -1.96
C PRO A 345 -23.47 16.19 -1.87
N HIS A 346 -22.88 15.84 -3.01
CA HIS A 346 -21.45 15.61 -3.13
C HIS A 346 -20.71 16.94 -3.21
N THR A 347 -19.98 17.28 -2.15
CA THR A 347 -19.20 18.52 -2.02
C THR A 347 -17.72 18.26 -1.75
N CYS A 348 -17.33 16.99 -1.62
CA CYS A 348 -15.93 16.59 -1.44
C CYS A 348 -15.09 17.03 -2.65
N THR A 349 -13.97 17.68 -2.38
CA THR A 349 -12.97 18.06 -3.37
C THR A 349 -11.70 17.23 -3.20
N LEU A 350 -10.85 17.20 -4.24
CA LEU A 350 -9.52 16.59 -4.13
C LEU A 350 -8.68 17.21 -2.99
N MET A 351 -8.90 18.50 -2.71
CA MET A 351 -8.20 19.19 -1.64
C MET A 351 -8.69 18.77 -0.25
N ASP A 352 -9.97 18.38 -0.12
CA ASP A 352 -10.52 17.87 1.13
C ASP A 352 -9.92 16.50 1.47
N THR A 353 -9.76 15.62 0.48
CA THR A 353 -9.15 14.30 0.69
C THR A 353 -7.67 14.42 1.09
N MET A 354 -6.90 15.26 0.38
CA MET A 354 -5.51 15.56 0.72
C MET A 354 -5.38 16.21 2.10
N ARG A 355 -6.27 17.14 2.45
CA ARG A 355 -6.29 17.75 3.78
C ARG A 355 -6.51 16.71 4.88
N ALA A 356 -7.50 15.85 4.73
CA ALA A 356 -7.77 14.79 5.71
C ALA A 356 -6.56 13.85 5.86
N PHE A 357 -5.88 13.51 4.76
CA PHE A 357 -4.63 12.75 4.79
C PHE A 357 -3.56 13.41 5.68
N TRP A 358 -3.30 14.71 5.50
CA TRP A 358 -2.32 15.42 6.31
C TRP A 358 -2.76 15.60 7.78
N GLU A 359 -4.06 15.68 8.05
CA GLU A 359 -4.59 15.73 9.42
C GLU A 359 -4.41 14.39 10.15
N TRP A 360 -4.72 13.27 9.49
CA TRP A 360 -4.89 11.96 10.13
C TRP A 360 -3.71 10.98 10.01
N THR A 361 -2.67 11.32 9.22
CA THR A 361 -1.45 10.50 9.14
C THR A 361 -0.28 11.16 9.87
N PRO A 362 0.67 10.41 10.46
CA PRO A 362 1.87 10.99 11.09
C PRO A 362 2.93 11.44 10.06
N SER A 363 2.51 12.04 8.94
CA SER A 363 3.38 12.48 7.84
C SER A 363 3.89 13.91 8.05
N ARG A 364 5.11 14.20 7.58
CA ARG A 364 5.74 15.53 7.56
C ARG A 364 5.61 16.18 6.17
N PRO A 365 5.25 17.48 6.08
CA PRO A 365 5.18 18.17 4.79
C PRO A 365 6.56 18.44 4.15
N VAL A 366 6.53 18.70 2.85
CA VAL A 366 7.69 19.13 2.05
C VAL A 366 7.54 20.59 1.61
N LEU A 367 8.63 21.19 1.14
CA LEU A 367 8.61 22.51 0.50
C LEU A 367 7.75 22.48 -0.78
N ALA A 368 7.00 23.54 -1.03
CA ALA A 368 6.19 23.72 -2.25
C ALA A 368 7.02 24.04 -3.51
N ASP A 369 8.31 23.67 -3.53
CA ASP A 369 9.22 23.88 -4.66
C ASP A 369 9.35 22.65 -5.58
N GLY A 370 8.62 21.56 -5.25
CA GLY A 370 8.67 20.29 -5.98
C GLY A 370 9.97 19.49 -5.78
N SER A 371 10.85 19.90 -4.86
CA SER A 371 12.11 19.20 -4.57
C SER A 371 11.96 18.01 -3.63
N GLY A 372 10.77 17.81 -3.04
CA GLY A 372 10.52 16.78 -2.02
C GLY A 372 11.34 16.95 -0.74
N ARG A 373 12.02 18.10 -0.56
CA ARG A 373 12.76 18.42 0.67
C ARG A 373 11.79 18.76 1.79
N TRP A 374 12.09 18.31 2.99
CA TRP A 374 11.28 18.56 4.18
C TRP A 374 11.09 20.06 4.45
N LEU A 375 9.86 20.44 4.79
CA LEU A 375 9.58 21.73 5.42
C LEU A 375 9.86 21.56 6.92
N LEU A 376 11.03 22.01 7.38
CA LEU A 376 11.48 21.87 8.77
C LEU A 376 11.32 23.18 9.54
N ILE A 377 10.75 23.08 10.74
CA ILE A 377 10.68 24.18 11.71
C ILE A 377 11.53 23.80 12.93
N ASP A 378 12.42 24.70 13.36
CA ASP A 378 13.40 24.40 14.41
C ASP A 378 12.78 24.27 15.82
N ASP A 379 11.69 24.99 16.07
CA ASP A 379 10.99 24.95 17.37
C ASP A 379 10.12 23.70 17.58
N GLY A 380 10.04 22.82 16.59
CA GLY A 380 9.29 21.56 16.63
C GLY A 380 7.78 21.69 16.45
N SER A 381 7.28 22.90 16.17
CA SER A 381 5.90 23.07 15.73
C SER A 381 5.68 22.37 14.39
N TYR A 382 4.49 21.78 14.21
CA TYR A 382 4.13 21.13 12.96
C TYR A 382 3.75 22.17 11.91
N PRO A 383 4.45 22.24 10.76
CA PRO A 383 4.09 23.17 9.71
C PRO A 383 2.83 22.70 8.98
N VAL A 384 1.95 23.64 8.62
CA VAL A 384 0.87 23.37 7.67
C VAL A 384 1.48 23.21 6.27
N PRO A 385 1.13 22.18 5.48
CA PRO A 385 1.60 22.06 4.10
C PRO A 385 1.23 23.30 3.28
N GLU A 386 2.20 23.93 2.63
CA GLU A 386 1.94 25.03 1.68
C GLU A 386 1.26 24.51 0.41
N ASP A 387 1.73 23.36 -0.09
CA ASP A 387 1.09 22.60 -1.15
C ASP A 387 0.77 21.18 -0.66
N PRO A 388 -0.49 20.90 -0.27
CA PRO A 388 -0.89 19.59 0.23
C PRO A 388 -0.95 18.51 -0.86
N SER A 389 -0.73 18.84 -2.14
CA SER A 389 -0.63 17.85 -3.22
C SER A 389 0.73 17.16 -3.30
N LEU A 390 1.73 17.59 -2.52
CA LEU A 390 3.09 17.02 -2.57
C LEU A 390 3.31 15.96 -1.48
N VAL A 391 2.98 14.69 -1.77
CA VAL A 391 3.26 13.56 -0.85
C VAL A 391 4.63 12.93 -1.04
N TYR A 392 5.22 13.06 -2.22
CA TYR A 392 6.48 12.39 -2.54
C TYR A 392 7.63 13.03 -1.76
N ARG A 393 8.44 12.18 -1.12
CA ARG A 393 9.51 12.57 -0.21
C ARG A 393 10.48 11.43 0.03
N ARG A 394 11.64 11.74 0.62
CA ARG A 394 12.74 10.80 0.82
C ARG A 394 13.07 10.63 2.30
N VAL A 395 13.18 9.37 2.75
CA VAL A 395 13.62 8.98 4.09
C VAL A 395 14.89 8.15 3.98
N ASP A 396 15.94 8.54 4.71
CA ASP A 396 17.25 7.89 4.65
C ASP A 396 17.57 7.14 5.95
N TYR A 397 18.20 5.98 5.81
CA TYR A 397 18.78 5.21 6.91
C TYR A 397 20.29 5.05 6.66
N GLY A 398 21.03 6.04 7.16
CA GLY A 398 22.48 6.13 7.01
C GLY A 398 22.93 6.08 5.55
N ASP A 399 24.03 5.38 5.33
CA ASP A 399 24.57 5.06 4.02
C ASP A 399 24.10 3.68 3.51
N LEU A 400 23.09 3.07 4.14
CA LEU A 400 22.61 1.75 3.76
C LEU A 400 21.40 1.82 2.81
N VAL A 401 20.36 2.55 3.18
CA VAL A 401 19.10 2.60 2.41
C VAL A 401 18.62 4.03 2.27
N SER A 402 18.26 4.41 1.05
CA SER A 402 17.46 5.60 0.77
C SER A 402 16.11 5.19 0.23
N VAL A 403 15.03 5.55 0.91
CA VAL A 403 13.64 5.30 0.49
C VAL A 403 13.10 6.56 -0.16
N ILE A 404 12.90 6.52 -1.47
CA ILE A 404 12.44 7.63 -2.31
C ILE A 404 10.99 7.34 -2.69
N GLY A 405 10.04 8.01 -2.03
CA GLY A 405 8.62 7.90 -2.32
C GLY A 405 8.20 8.65 -3.58
N LEU A 406 7.22 8.12 -4.30
CA LEU A 406 6.62 8.71 -5.50
C LEU A 406 5.11 8.92 -5.34
N ASP A 407 4.54 9.72 -6.24
CA ASP A 407 3.10 9.80 -6.46
C ASP A 407 2.80 9.33 -7.88
N ALA A 408 2.37 8.09 -8.01
CA ALA A 408 1.94 7.47 -9.24
C ALA A 408 0.40 7.52 -9.44
N GLN A 409 -0.30 8.40 -8.72
CA GLN A 409 -1.75 8.51 -8.76
C GLN A 409 -2.22 9.84 -9.36
N GLN A 410 -1.68 10.95 -8.88
CA GLN A 410 -2.14 12.26 -9.33
C GLN A 410 -1.90 12.48 -10.81
N GLY A 411 -0.87 11.91 -11.44
CA GLY A 411 -0.63 12.07 -12.87
C GLY A 411 -1.68 11.48 -13.83
N ILE A 412 -2.75 10.86 -13.30
CA ILE A 412 -3.81 10.30 -14.12
C ILE A 412 -4.73 11.42 -14.65
N PRO A 413 -5.10 11.41 -15.95
CA PRO A 413 -5.93 12.47 -16.56
C PRO A 413 -7.28 12.73 -15.89
N LYS A 414 -7.83 11.77 -15.12
CA LYS A 414 -9.10 11.97 -14.39
C LYS A 414 -9.03 13.13 -13.39
N TYR A 415 -7.83 13.46 -12.90
CA TYR A 415 -7.63 14.56 -11.95
C TYR A 415 -7.41 15.92 -12.62
N ASP A 416 -7.33 15.98 -13.95
CA ASP A 416 -6.98 17.21 -14.67
C ASP A 416 -8.03 18.32 -14.50
N ASP A 417 -9.31 17.95 -14.54
CA ASP A 417 -10.42 18.90 -14.42
C ASP A 417 -10.56 19.46 -12.99
N VAL A 418 -10.17 18.67 -11.97
CA VAL A 418 -10.30 19.05 -10.54
C VAL A 418 -9.05 19.73 -9.98
N ARG A 419 -7.86 19.48 -10.55
CA ARG A 419 -6.62 20.19 -10.19
C ARG A 419 -6.48 21.54 -10.89
N GLY A 420 -7.11 21.70 -12.06
CA GLY A 420 -7.00 22.86 -12.93
C GLY A 420 -5.72 22.88 -13.76
N GLU A 421 -5.69 23.75 -14.78
CA GLU A 421 -4.62 23.82 -15.80
C GLU A 421 -3.21 24.08 -15.24
N LEU A 422 -3.08 24.83 -14.14
CA LEU A 422 -1.79 25.17 -13.53
C LEU A 422 -1.08 23.97 -12.87
N HIS A 423 -1.84 22.94 -12.50
CA HIS A 423 -1.35 21.75 -11.79
C HIS A 423 -1.30 20.51 -12.69
N LYS A 424 -1.52 20.66 -14.01
CA LYS A 424 -1.35 19.56 -14.96
C LYS A 424 0.13 19.17 -15.04
N PRO A 425 0.47 17.86 -14.99
CA PRO A 425 1.84 17.42 -15.10
C PRO A 425 2.48 17.86 -16.43
N ARG A 426 3.56 18.65 -16.35
CA ARG A 426 4.39 18.93 -17.52
C ARG A 426 5.07 17.66 -18.01
N THR A 427 5.28 17.53 -19.31
CA THR A 427 5.84 16.33 -19.94
C THR A 427 7.14 16.60 -20.70
N ASP A 428 7.80 17.73 -20.43
CA ASP A 428 9.02 18.21 -21.12
C ASP A 428 10.19 17.21 -21.12
N HIS A 429 10.25 16.28 -20.16
CA HIS A 429 11.26 15.22 -20.09
C HIS A 429 11.02 14.06 -21.08
N LEU A 430 9.86 14.04 -21.74
CA LEU A 430 9.47 13.02 -22.71
C LEU A 430 9.40 13.59 -24.14
N PRO A 431 9.43 12.72 -25.17
CA PRO A 431 9.08 13.12 -26.53
C PRO A 431 7.68 13.76 -26.59
N ALA A 432 7.51 14.76 -27.46
CA ALA A 432 6.27 15.51 -27.58
C ALA A 432 5.03 14.61 -27.74
N GLY A 433 3.99 14.90 -26.96
CA GLY A 433 2.70 14.20 -26.98
C GLY A 433 2.66 12.86 -26.25
N LYS A 434 3.72 12.48 -25.51
CA LYS A 434 3.70 11.29 -24.66
C LYS A 434 3.16 11.63 -23.26
N PRO A 435 2.27 10.79 -22.68
CA PRO A 435 1.76 11.00 -21.34
C PRO A 435 2.83 10.66 -20.29
N SER A 436 2.69 11.24 -19.11
CA SER A 436 3.57 11.04 -17.95
C SER A 436 2.72 10.90 -16.70
N LEU A 437 3.08 9.95 -15.85
CA LEU A 437 2.44 9.73 -14.56
C LEU A 437 3.12 10.57 -13.46
N MET A 438 4.41 10.83 -13.57
CA MET A 438 5.16 11.64 -12.58
C MET A 438 5.09 13.15 -12.88
N GLY A 439 5.03 13.51 -14.16
CA GLY A 439 5.36 14.84 -14.64
C GLY A 439 6.86 15.16 -14.53
N THR A 440 7.32 16.17 -15.26
CA THR A 440 8.74 16.59 -15.29
C THR A 440 9.29 16.94 -13.92
N THR A 441 8.48 17.58 -13.06
CA THR A 441 8.93 17.99 -11.72
C THR A 441 9.28 16.78 -10.85
N GLN A 442 8.38 15.80 -10.73
CA GLN A 442 8.65 14.61 -9.92
C GLN A 442 9.67 13.69 -10.59
N TYR A 443 9.71 13.62 -11.93
CA TYR A 443 10.76 12.90 -12.65
C TYR A 443 12.15 13.44 -12.26
N ASN A 444 12.35 14.76 -12.31
CA ASN A 444 13.62 15.37 -11.91
C ASN A 444 13.94 15.12 -10.43
N TYR A 445 12.95 15.27 -9.53
CA TYR A 445 13.09 14.90 -8.12
C TYR A 445 13.62 13.47 -7.93
N LEU A 446 13.05 12.50 -8.66
CA LEU A 446 13.47 11.10 -8.57
C LEU A 446 14.91 10.93 -9.06
N ILE A 447 15.23 11.48 -10.23
CA ILE A 447 16.57 11.40 -10.83
C ILE A 447 17.63 12.04 -9.92
N ASP A 448 17.36 13.24 -9.40
CA ASP A 448 18.28 13.97 -8.54
C ASP A 448 18.55 13.21 -7.23
N ASN A 449 17.51 12.61 -6.63
CA ASN A 449 17.67 11.83 -5.39
C ASN A 449 18.38 10.50 -5.62
N LEU A 450 18.09 9.80 -6.72
CA LEU A 450 18.79 8.57 -7.10
C LEU A 450 20.28 8.84 -7.35
N GLN A 451 20.59 9.88 -8.13
CA GLN A 451 21.97 10.27 -8.41
C GLN A 451 22.69 10.70 -7.13
N ASN A 452 22.05 11.51 -6.28
CA ASN A 452 22.62 11.92 -5.01
C ASN A 452 22.92 10.71 -4.10
N ALA A 453 22.00 9.76 -3.98
CA ALA A 453 22.22 8.53 -3.21
C ALA A 453 23.35 7.68 -3.81
N GLN A 454 23.45 7.61 -5.14
CA GLN A 454 24.53 6.93 -5.84
C GLN A 454 25.90 7.59 -5.59
N ASP A 455 25.98 8.92 -5.66
CA ASP A 455 27.22 9.68 -5.49
C ASP A 455 27.71 9.70 -4.04
N THR A 456 26.78 9.65 -3.07
CA THR A 456 27.07 9.62 -1.63
C THR A 456 27.31 8.20 -1.10
N GLY A 457 27.26 7.18 -1.96
CA GLY A 457 27.62 5.81 -1.60
C GLY A 457 26.54 5.04 -0.86
N VAL A 458 25.27 5.45 -0.93
CA VAL A 458 24.15 4.68 -0.38
C VAL A 458 24.07 3.33 -1.07
N VAL A 459 24.05 2.24 -0.28
CA VAL A 459 24.07 0.87 -0.83
C VAL A 459 22.80 0.58 -1.62
N TRP A 460 21.62 0.76 -1.03
CA TRP A 460 20.33 0.45 -1.63
C TRP A 460 19.52 1.71 -1.92
N LYS A 461 19.04 1.85 -3.16
CA LYS A 461 18.12 2.93 -3.57
C LYS A 461 16.75 2.32 -3.74
N THR A 462 15.87 2.58 -2.79
CA THR A 462 14.53 2.00 -2.72
C THR A 462 13.52 3.01 -3.24
N ILE A 463 12.87 2.71 -4.35
CA ILE A 463 11.77 3.51 -4.89
C ILE A 463 10.46 2.95 -4.34
N ALA A 464 9.73 3.77 -3.57
CA ALA A 464 8.44 3.41 -3.00
C ALA A 464 7.31 4.06 -3.79
N GLN A 465 6.38 3.27 -4.31
CA GLN A 465 5.31 3.76 -5.18
C GLN A 465 4.08 2.84 -5.15
N GLN A 466 2.98 3.31 -5.73
CA GLN A 466 1.64 2.77 -5.54
C GLN A 466 1.40 1.46 -6.30
N THR A 467 1.78 1.37 -7.58
CA THR A 467 1.24 0.38 -8.53
C THR A 467 2.32 -0.34 -9.30
N PHE A 468 2.26 -1.67 -9.41
CA PHE A 468 3.36 -2.49 -9.95
C PHE A 468 3.97 -1.91 -11.24
N PHE A 469 5.27 -1.69 -11.25
CA PHE A 469 5.99 -1.02 -12.33
C PHE A 469 6.43 -1.97 -13.42
N THR A 470 6.94 -3.16 -13.09
CA THR A 470 7.51 -4.06 -14.10
C THR A 470 6.42 -4.47 -15.10
N ALA A 471 6.78 -4.50 -16.38
CA ALA A 471 5.82 -4.81 -17.44
C ALA A 471 5.22 -6.22 -17.26
N VAL A 472 3.91 -6.27 -17.00
CA VAL A 472 3.10 -7.47 -16.98
C VAL A 472 2.03 -7.33 -18.07
N ASP A 473 2.14 -8.14 -19.12
CA ASP A 473 1.12 -8.28 -20.15
C ASP A 473 0.10 -9.34 -19.73
N ILE A 474 -1.16 -8.96 -19.79
CA ILE A 474 -2.29 -9.88 -19.67
C ILE A 474 -2.92 -9.95 -21.06
N PRO A 475 -2.65 -10.98 -21.87
CA PRO A 475 -3.22 -11.09 -23.20
C PRO A 475 -4.72 -11.33 -23.11
N ASP A 476 -5.49 -10.70 -24.01
CA ASP A 476 -6.90 -11.02 -24.23
C ASP A 476 -7.00 -12.49 -24.65
N ILE A 477 -7.60 -13.34 -23.81
CA ILE A 477 -7.44 -14.78 -23.95
C ILE A 477 -8.11 -15.33 -25.22
N VAL A 478 -9.23 -14.74 -25.72
CA VAL A 478 -9.82 -15.02 -27.06
C VAL A 478 -10.83 -13.94 -27.46
N GLU A 479 -10.67 -13.18 -28.56
CA GLU A 479 -11.69 -12.21 -29.01
C GLU A 479 -13.05 -12.90 -29.33
N GLY A 480 -14.12 -12.57 -28.59
CA GLY A 480 -15.49 -13.02 -28.88
C GLY A 480 -16.01 -14.29 -28.18
N SER A 481 -15.28 -14.85 -27.20
CA SER A 481 -15.82 -15.92 -26.33
C SER A 481 -16.73 -15.33 -25.23
N PRO A 482 -17.81 -16.01 -24.79
CA PRO A 482 -18.52 -15.60 -23.57
C PRO A 482 -17.55 -15.70 -22.38
N GLY A 483 -17.21 -14.58 -21.74
CA GLY A 483 -16.10 -14.50 -20.77
C GLY A 483 -14.74 -14.16 -21.40
N SER A 484 -14.67 -13.73 -22.65
CA SER A 484 -13.42 -13.17 -23.22
C SER A 484 -13.07 -11.77 -22.72
N GLU A 485 -14.01 -11.12 -22.05
CA GLU A 485 -13.75 -9.97 -21.16
C GLU A 485 -13.05 -10.41 -19.86
N LEU A 486 -12.51 -11.63 -19.78
CA LEU A 486 -11.80 -12.12 -18.61
C LEU A 486 -10.52 -11.33 -18.38
N ILE A 487 -10.74 -10.27 -17.61
CA ILE A 487 -9.90 -9.63 -16.62
C ILE A 487 -8.72 -8.88 -17.22
N LYS A 488 -8.97 -7.61 -17.59
CA LYS A 488 -7.93 -6.58 -17.53
C LYS A 488 -7.56 -6.41 -16.06
N PHE A 489 -6.72 -7.29 -15.50
CA PHE A 489 -6.25 -7.12 -14.13
C PHE A 489 -5.56 -5.76 -14.09
N GLY A 490 -6.04 -4.86 -13.23
CA GLY A 490 -5.50 -3.51 -13.05
C GLY A 490 -4.13 -3.50 -12.40
N LEU A 491 -3.30 -4.52 -12.60
CA LEU A 491 -2.03 -4.77 -11.91
C LEU A 491 -1.07 -3.58 -11.95
N SER A 492 -1.16 -2.77 -13.00
CA SER A 492 -0.19 -1.72 -13.26
C SER A 492 -0.80 -0.57 -14.05
N ARG A 493 -0.78 0.63 -13.48
CA ARG A 493 -1.12 1.87 -14.22
C ARG A 493 -0.05 2.22 -15.25
N TRP A 494 1.19 1.83 -14.96
CA TRP A 494 2.36 2.11 -15.80
C TRP A 494 2.25 1.57 -17.22
N VAL A 495 1.41 0.55 -17.49
CA VAL A 495 1.20 0.03 -18.85
C VAL A 495 0.76 1.10 -19.86
N LYS A 496 0.13 2.18 -19.39
CA LYS A 496 -0.30 3.33 -20.20
C LYS A 496 0.81 4.37 -20.45
N TYR A 497 1.96 4.22 -19.79
CA TYR A 497 3.08 5.17 -19.78
C TYR A 497 4.41 4.55 -20.24
N PRO A 498 4.45 3.79 -21.36
CA PRO A 498 5.63 3.00 -21.75
C PRO A 498 6.87 3.85 -22.07
N ALA A 499 6.70 5.09 -22.53
CA ALA A 499 7.81 6.00 -22.83
C ALA A 499 8.55 6.42 -21.55
N GLU A 500 7.80 6.76 -20.51
CA GLU A 500 8.33 7.17 -19.21
C GLU A 500 8.97 5.99 -18.47
N LYS A 501 8.33 4.80 -18.49
CA LYS A 501 8.94 3.57 -17.96
C LYS A 501 10.29 3.29 -18.60
N LYS A 502 10.34 3.35 -19.93
CA LYS A 502 11.57 3.09 -20.68
C LYS A 502 12.66 4.10 -20.31
N LEU A 503 12.31 5.39 -20.25
CA LEU A 503 13.25 6.43 -19.88
C LEU A 503 13.85 6.20 -18.49
N LEU A 504 13.02 5.88 -17.49
CA LEU A 504 13.49 5.59 -16.12
C LEU A 504 14.37 4.34 -16.08
N VAL A 505 13.94 3.23 -16.69
CA VAL A 505 14.72 1.98 -16.70
C VAL A 505 16.07 2.15 -17.41
N ASP A 506 16.10 2.87 -18.54
CA ASP A 506 17.37 3.15 -19.23
C ASP A 506 18.31 4.00 -18.35
N TYR A 507 17.77 5.00 -17.64
CA TYR A 507 18.54 5.81 -16.71
C TYR A 507 19.10 4.98 -15.55
N LEU A 508 18.26 4.16 -14.91
CA LEU A 508 18.67 3.29 -13.80
C LEU A 508 19.82 2.37 -14.23
N ARG A 509 19.69 1.71 -15.38
CA ARG A 509 20.73 0.80 -15.88
C ARG A 509 22.05 1.47 -16.18
N ALA A 510 22.01 2.71 -16.68
CA ALA A 510 23.20 3.45 -17.05
C ALA A 510 23.92 4.04 -15.83
N ASN A 511 23.19 4.41 -14.78
CA ASN A 511 23.72 5.30 -13.74
C ASN A 511 23.60 4.75 -12.32
N ILE A 512 22.62 3.89 -12.02
CA ILE A 512 22.25 3.54 -10.65
C ILE A 512 22.43 2.04 -10.40
N SER A 513 23.14 1.71 -9.33
CA SER A 513 23.25 0.33 -8.84
C SER A 513 22.39 0.08 -7.61
N ASN A 514 21.95 -1.16 -7.44
CA ASN A 514 21.23 -1.67 -6.27
C ASN A 514 19.88 -0.98 -6.07
N THR A 515 19.14 -0.85 -7.16
CA THR A 515 17.78 -0.35 -7.16
C THR A 515 16.82 -1.43 -6.68
N VAL A 516 16.04 -1.10 -5.66
CA VAL A 516 14.86 -1.87 -5.23
C VAL A 516 13.64 -1.00 -5.49
N MET A 517 12.59 -1.57 -6.03
CA MET A 517 11.29 -0.94 -6.12
C MET A 517 10.33 -1.70 -5.20
N ILE A 518 9.49 -0.99 -4.47
CA ILE A 518 8.42 -1.56 -3.67
C ILE A 518 7.07 -1.01 -4.12
N SER A 519 6.07 -1.88 -4.28
CA SER A 519 4.79 -1.53 -4.93
C SER A 519 3.58 -2.20 -4.29
N GLY A 520 2.41 -1.58 -4.38
CA GLY A 520 1.12 -2.07 -3.88
C GLY A 520 0.12 -2.28 -5.03
N ASP A 521 -1.18 -1.97 -4.80
CA ASP A 521 -2.32 -1.92 -5.76
C ASP A 521 -2.70 -3.28 -6.40
N ALA A 522 -1.74 -4.18 -6.60
CA ALA A 522 -1.93 -5.45 -7.29
C ALA A 522 -2.81 -6.48 -6.57
N HIS A 523 -3.12 -6.25 -5.28
CA HIS A 523 -3.81 -7.18 -4.37
C HIS A 523 -3.26 -8.61 -4.47
N GLY A 524 -1.95 -8.70 -4.57
CA GLY A 524 -1.20 -9.90 -4.86
C GLY A 524 0.26 -9.74 -4.51
N SER A 525 0.92 -10.84 -4.16
CA SER A 525 2.36 -10.86 -3.99
C SER A 525 3.07 -11.08 -5.31
N LEU A 526 3.92 -10.14 -5.70
CA LEU A 526 4.76 -10.24 -6.89
C LEU A 526 6.22 -9.99 -6.53
N GLY A 527 7.10 -10.63 -7.29
CA GLY A 527 8.52 -10.33 -7.34
C GLY A 527 8.97 -10.36 -8.79
N ALA A 528 9.59 -9.28 -9.29
CA ALA A 528 10.11 -9.23 -10.65
C ALA A 528 11.47 -8.53 -10.77
N ASP A 529 12.24 -8.93 -11.78
CA ASP A 529 13.36 -8.12 -12.26
C ASP A 529 12.83 -6.86 -12.95
N LEU A 530 13.44 -5.71 -12.67
CA LEU A 530 12.94 -4.41 -13.10
C LEU A 530 13.23 -4.16 -14.59
N LEU A 531 12.21 -4.33 -15.43
CA LEU A 531 12.26 -4.13 -16.88
C LEU A 531 11.15 -3.20 -17.37
N SER A 532 11.45 -2.42 -18.42
CA SER A 532 10.49 -1.49 -19.03
C SER A 532 9.46 -2.15 -19.94
N ALA A 533 9.74 -3.38 -20.41
CA ALA A 533 8.90 -4.13 -21.33
C ALA A 533 9.01 -5.64 -21.09
N SER A 534 7.91 -6.35 -21.33
CA SER A 534 7.69 -7.80 -21.19
C SER A 534 8.28 -8.63 -22.35
N ALA A 535 8.55 -7.99 -23.50
CA ALA A 535 8.71 -8.66 -24.79
C ALA A 535 10.03 -9.45 -24.99
N MET A 536 9.93 -10.54 -25.77
CA MET A 536 10.99 -11.47 -26.22
C MET A 536 12.13 -10.84 -27.06
N SER A 537 12.17 -9.52 -27.24
CA SER A 537 13.20 -8.84 -28.04
C SER A 537 14.47 -8.49 -27.26
N ASN A 538 14.45 -8.66 -25.94
CA ASN A 538 15.64 -8.53 -25.10
C ASN A 538 16.36 -9.90 -24.98
N PRO A 539 17.66 -9.92 -24.63
CA PRO A 539 18.38 -11.17 -24.38
C PRO A 539 18.06 -11.77 -22.99
N TYR A 540 17.01 -11.28 -22.32
CA TYR A 540 16.64 -11.71 -20.97
C TYR A 540 16.08 -13.14 -21.00
N VAL A 541 16.56 -13.99 -20.10
CA VAL A 541 16.04 -15.35 -19.94
C VAL A 541 15.80 -15.62 -18.47
N SER A 542 14.54 -15.89 -18.10
CA SER A 542 14.18 -16.32 -16.75
C SER A 542 14.34 -17.82 -16.56
N GLY A 543 14.26 -18.24 -15.29
CA GLY A 543 14.27 -19.64 -14.93
C GLY A 543 13.05 -20.44 -15.41
N VAL A 544 13.18 -21.75 -15.28
CA VAL A 544 12.06 -22.68 -15.41
C VAL A 544 11.00 -22.36 -14.35
N MET A 545 9.72 -22.40 -14.73
CA MET A 545 8.61 -22.20 -13.80
C MET A 545 8.33 -23.47 -13.00
N GLY A 546 7.82 -23.28 -11.79
CA GLY A 546 7.27 -24.34 -10.98
C GLY A 546 6.23 -23.83 -10.00
N VAL A 547 5.80 -24.73 -9.13
CA VAL A 547 4.86 -24.44 -8.04
C VAL A 547 5.61 -24.07 -6.78
N ASN A 548 5.08 -23.13 -6.01
CA ASN A 548 5.60 -22.82 -4.69
C ASN A 548 5.11 -23.88 -3.68
N GLN A 549 5.96 -24.84 -3.33
CA GLN A 549 5.65 -25.85 -2.30
C GLN A 549 5.91 -25.25 -0.92
N ARG A 550 4.88 -24.67 -0.29
CA ARG A 550 5.01 -23.93 0.97
C ARG A 550 3.91 -24.25 1.98
N PRO A 551 4.10 -23.91 3.26
CA PRO A 551 2.97 -23.74 4.17
C PRO A 551 2.07 -22.60 3.66
N GLY A 552 0.79 -22.90 3.39
CA GLY A 552 -0.22 -21.88 3.07
C GLY A 552 -0.82 -21.25 4.33
N ALA A 553 -1.50 -20.11 4.17
CA ALA A 553 -2.35 -19.55 5.23
C ALA A 553 -3.51 -20.50 5.55
N GLN A 554 -3.98 -21.26 4.55
CA GLN A 554 -5.00 -22.29 4.66
C GLN A 554 -4.52 -23.64 4.12
N PRO A 555 -5.04 -24.80 4.61
CA PRO A 555 -4.69 -26.12 4.08
C PRO A 555 -4.94 -26.29 2.57
N GLY A 556 -5.95 -25.59 2.02
CA GLY A 556 -6.24 -25.57 0.58
C GLY A 556 -5.19 -24.86 -0.26
N ASN A 557 -4.33 -24.03 0.34
CA ASN A 557 -3.39 -23.12 -0.31
C ASN A 557 -1.93 -23.60 -0.34
N LEU A 558 -1.63 -24.85 0.05
CA LEU A 558 -0.24 -25.37 0.14
C LEU A 558 0.60 -25.25 -1.14
N ASN A 559 -0.04 -25.19 -2.31
CA ASN A 559 0.64 -25.05 -3.61
C ASN A 559 0.24 -23.74 -4.33
N ALA A 560 -0.22 -22.72 -3.60
CA ALA A 560 -0.57 -21.42 -4.17
C ALA A 560 0.69 -20.62 -4.52
N GLY A 561 0.65 -19.94 -5.67
CA GLY A 561 1.73 -19.15 -6.20
C GLY A 561 2.61 -19.90 -7.20
N ALA A 562 3.09 -19.15 -8.19
CA ALA A 562 4.05 -19.56 -9.19
C ALA A 562 5.44 -18.97 -8.87
N VAL A 563 6.48 -19.78 -9.06
CA VAL A 563 7.89 -19.42 -8.78
C VAL A 563 8.81 -19.84 -9.92
N ARG A 564 9.97 -19.18 -10.03
CA ARG A 564 11.08 -19.70 -10.83
C ARG A 564 11.89 -20.68 -9.98
N THR A 565 12.06 -21.91 -10.47
CA THR A 565 12.78 -22.99 -9.78
C THR A 565 14.27 -23.04 -10.13
N THR A 566 14.73 -22.11 -10.96
CA THR A 566 16.13 -21.91 -11.34
C THR A 566 16.37 -20.42 -11.54
N THR A 567 17.62 -19.96 -11.47
CA THR A 567 17.94 -18.54 -11.64
C THR A 567 17.83 -18.05 -13.09
N GLY A 568 17.73 -18.97 -14.07
CA GLY A 568 17.82 -18.65 -15.51
C GLY A 568 19.24 -18.35 -16.01
N ASN A 569 20.19 -18.12 -15.09
CA ASN A 569 21.60 -17.93 -15.42
C ASN A 569 22.27 -19.25 -15.80
N ARG A 570 23.30 -19.18 -16.66
CA ARG A 570 24.16 -20.33 -17.00
C ARG A 570 25.57 -20.05 -16.50
N LYS A 571 26.36 -21.10 -16.27
CA LYS A 571 27.75 -20.95 -15.82
C LYS A 571 28.51 -19.98 -16.74
N GLY A 572 29.06 -18.91 -16.16
CA GLY A 572 29.82 -17.87 -16.87
C GLY A 572 28.98 -16.94 -17.76
N LYS A 573 27.64 -17.00 -17.71
CA LYS A 573 26.74 -16.14 -18.49
C LYS A 573 25.57 -15.67 -17.64
N ASN A 574 25.59 -14.38 -17.32
CA ASN A 574 24.45 -13.66 -16.78
C ASN A 574 23.41 -13.47 -17.91
N ASN A 575 22.30 -14.21 -17.88
CA ASN A 575 21.22 -14.06 -18.89
C ASN A 575 20.18 -13.00 -18.49
N ARG A 576 20.29 -12.43 -17.29
CA ARG A 576 19.33 -11.47 -16.73
C ARG A 576 19.95 -10.09 -16.50
N TRP A 577 21.14 -9.85 -17.06
CA TRP A 577 21.90 -8.59 -16.98
C TRP A 577 21.13 -7.37 -17.52
N PHE A 578 20.05 -7.61 -18.27
CA PHE A 578 19.20 -6.55 -18.81
C PHE A 578 18.31 -5.87 -17.75
N SER A 579 18.20 -6.46 -16.55
CA SER A 579 17.48 -5.87 -15.43
C SER A 579 18.14 -4.59 -14.91
N ALA A 580 17.33 -3.62 -14.47
CA ALA A 580 17.77 -2.37 -13.86
C ALA A 580 17.79 -2.40 -12.32
N GLY A 581 17.24 -3.45 -11.73
CA GLY A 581 16.96 -3.56 -10.31
C GLY A 581 15.97 -4.68 -10.04
N VAL A 582 15.34 -4.64 -8.87
CA VAL A 582 14.36 -5.64 -8.46
C VAL A 582 13.10 -4.95 -7.94
N GLU A 583 11.94 -5.57 -8.09
CA GLU A 583 10.66 -5.04 -7.63
C GLU A 583 9.91 -6.04 -6.76
N PHE A 584 9.68 -5.67 -5.50
CA PHE A 584 8.89 -6.46 -4.56
C PHE A 584 7.52 -5.80 -4.35
N ALA A 585 6.45 -6.55 -4.53
CA ALA A 585 5.11 -6.12 -4.15
C ALA A 585 4.53 -7.14 -3.18
N PRO A 586 4.27 -6.78 -1.90
CA PRO A 586 3.45 -7.62 -1.06
C PRO A 586 2.00 -7.60 -1.55
N THR A 587 1.25 -8.62 -1.14
CA THR A 587 -0.21 -8.63 -1.29
C THR A 587 -0.86 -7.53 -0.43
N SER A 588 -2.17 -7.36 -0.60
CA SER A 588 -2.97 -6.41 0.19
C SER A 588 -3.07 -6.83 1.66
N MET A 589 -3.29 -5.86 2.54
CA MET A 589 -3.63 -6.08 3.95
C MET A 589 -5.02 -6.71 4.15
N GLY A 590 -5.71 -7.10 3.07
CA GLY A 590 -7.00 -7.75 3.14
C GLY A 590 -7.89 -7.61 1.90
N ARG A 591 -7.66 -6.58 1.06
CA ARG A 591 -8.49 -6.34 -0.13
C ARG A 591 -8.43 -7.50 -1.12
N GLY A 592 -9.59 -7.99 -1.53
CA GLY A 592 -9.73 -9.05 -2.54
C GLY A 592 -9.06 -8.73 -3.86
N GLY A 593 -8.41 -9.72 -4.47
CA GLY A 593 -7.71 -9.58 -5.73
C GLY A 593 -8.39 -10.31 -6.88
N ALA A 594 -7.56 -10.80 -7.81
CA ALA A 594 -7.97 -11.62 -8.94
C ALA A 594 -8.73 -12.90 -8.55
N ASP A 595 -8.43 -13.46 -7.39
CA ASP A 595 -9.03 -14.68 -6.86
C ASP A 595 -10.53 -14.52 -6.55
N ASP A 596 -10.92 -13.40 -5.96
CA ASP A 596 -12.33 -13.04 -5.69
C ASP A 596 -13.08 -12.81 -7.02
N GLN A 597 -12.42 -12.20 -8.02
CA GLN A 597 -12.97 -12.04 -9.37
C GLN A 597 -13.16 -13.38 -10.11
N ILE A 598 -12.19 -14.30 -10.00
CA ILE A 598 -12.25 -15.66 -10.56
C ILE A 598 -13.35 -16.47 -9.85
N GLY A 599 -13.49 -16.34 -8.53
CA GLY A 599 -14.56 -16.98 -7.75
C GLY A 599 -15.95 -16.52 -8.17
N GLY A 600 -16.13 -15.20 -8.31
CA GLY A 600 -17.37 -14.59 -8.79
C GLY A 600 -17.76 -15.04 -10.21
N LEU A 601 -16.78 -15.17 -11.11
CA LEU A 601 -17.00 -15.67 -12.47
C LEU A 601 -17.43 -17.14 -12.49
N LEU A 602 -16.67 -18.00 -11.80
CA LEU A 602 -16.85 -19.44 -11.91
C LEU A 602 -18.06 -19.96 -11.11
N ARG A 603 -18.59 -19.18 -10.16
CA ARG A 603 -19.68 -19.60 -9.25
C ARG A 603 -19.39 -20.93 -8.53
N VAL A 604 -18.13 -21.22 -8.24
CA VAL A 604 -17.66 -22.47 -7.62
C VAL A 604 -17.11 -22.23 -6.21
N GLY A 605 -17.07 -23.28 -5.39
CA GLY A 605 -16.51 -23.23 -4.04
C GLY A 605 -14.98 -23.07 -4.02
N SER A 606 -14.45 -22.74 -2.85
CA SER A 606 -13.05 -22.30 -2.66
C SER A 606 -11.96 -23.22 -3.25
N PRO A 607 -12.04 -24.58 -3.20
CA PRO A 607 -10.95 -25.41 -3.75
C PRO A 607 -10.81 -25.29 -5.27
N ALA A 608 -11.93 -25.09 -5.98
CA ALA A 608 -11.93 -24.93 -7.43
C ALA A 608 -11.46 -23.52 -7.84
N VAL A 609 -11.80 -22.49 -7.06
CA VAL A 609 -11.28 -21.13 -7.24
C VAL A 609 -9.76 -21.12 -7.09
N ILE A 610 -9.23 -21.70 -6.01
CA ILE A 610 -7.79 -21.78 -5.76
C ILE A 610 -7.07 -22.51 -6.91
N ALA A 611 -7.63 -23.62 -7.41
CA ALA A 611 -7.04 -24.35 -8.54
C ALA A 611 -7.04 -23.53 -9.84
N ALA A 612 -8.11 -22.77 -10.12
CA ALA A 612 -8.20 -21.88 -11.27
C ALA A 612 -7.25 -20.67 -11.15
N THR A 613 -7.19 -20.04 -9.98
CA THR A 613 -6.24 -18.96 -9.66
C THR A 613 -4.81 -19.43 -9.92
N ARG A 614 -4.42 -20.61 -9.43
CA ARG A 614 -3.08 -21.19 -9.70
C ARG A 614 -2.77 -21.35 -11.19
N ALA A 615 -3.72 -21.86 -11.96
CA ALA A 615 -3.54 -22.01 -13.39
C ALA A 615 -3.34 -20.64 -14.08
N ALA A 616 -4.09 -19.62 -13.64
CA ALA A 616 -3.94 -18.25 -14.11
C ALA A 616 -2.58 -17.64 -13.70
N GLU A 617 -2.15 -17.81 -12.45
CA GLU A 617 -0.83 -17.37 -11.95
C GLU A 617 0.31 -17.95 -12.80
N GLN A 618 0.28 -19.26 -13.07
CA GLN A 618 1.29 -19.91 -13.90
C GLN A 618 1.26 -19.44 -15.36
N ALA A 619 0.07 -19.24 -15.93
CA ALA A 619 -0.07 -18.73 -17.28
C ALA A 619 0.47 -17.30 -17.40
N LEU A 620 0.09 -16.42 -16.47
CA LEU A 620 0.54 -15.03 -16.42
C LEU A 620 2.05 -14.94 -16.20
N MET A 621 2.62 -15.72 -15.28
CA MET A 621 4.06 -15.79 -15.09
C MET A 621 4.78 -16.35 -16.33
N GLY A 622 4.15 -17.26 -17.07
CA GLY A 622 4.69 -17.81 -18.32
C GLY A 622 4.78 -16.79 -19.45
N LEU A 623 3.85 -15.84 -19.47
CA LEU A 623 3.80 -14.74 -20.43
C LEU A 623 4.69 -13.56 -20.01
N ASN A 624 5.00 -13.46 -18.72
CA ASN A 624 5.74 -12.36 -18.11
C ASN A 624 7.07 -12.83 -17.56
N PHE A 625 8.03 -13.02 -18.46
CA PHE A 625 9.36 -13.55 -18.15
C PHE A 625 10.10 -12.83 -17.01
N PRO A 626 10.00 -11.50 -16.82
CA PRO A 626 10.66 -10.81 -15.70
C PRO A 626 10.13 -11.21 -14.32
N VAL A 627 8.89 -11.69 -14.23
CA VAL A 627 8.27 -12.11 -12.97
C VAL A 627 8.92 -13.40 -12.50
N GLN A 628 9.43 -13.34 -11.27
CA GLN A 628 10.14 -14.41 -10.57
C GLN A 628 9.28 -15.08 -9.49
N TYR A 629 8.32 -14.34 -8.93
CA TYR A 629 7.32 -14.84 -7.97
C TYR A 629 5.98 -14.16 -8.22
N PHE A 630 4.90 -14.92 -8.07
CA PHE A 630 3.55 -14.43 -8.28
C PHE A 630 2.55 -15.25 -7.45
N GLU A 631 1.72 -14.59 -6.65
CA GLU A 631 0.72 -15.23 -5.78
C GLU A 631 -0.44 -14.27 -5.54
N TRP A 632 -1.68 -14.73 -5.73
CA TRP A 632 -2.89 -13.90 -5.65
C TRP A 632 -3.93 -14.37 -4.64
N ALA A 633 -3.73 -15.52 -3.99
CA ALA A 633 -4.77 -16.11 -3.15
C ALA A 633 -4.62 -15.73 -1.67
N ASP A 634 -3.41 -15.43 -1.21
CA ASP A 634 -3.16 -15.09 0.20
C ASP A 634 -2.98 -13.57 0.38
N HIS A 635 -3.35 -13.09 1.57
CA HIS A 635 -3.29 -11.67 1.97
C HIS A 635 -2.36 -11.48 3.18
N GLY A 636 -1.84 -10.28 3.38
CA GLY A 636 -0.85 -9.98 4.41
C GLY A 636 0.09 -8.85 4.03
N TYR A 637 1.38 -9.00 4.31
CA TYR A 637 2.35 -7.91 4.22
C TYR A 637 3.74 -8.40 3.79
N GLY A 638 4.61 -7.44 3.46
CA GLY A 638 6.01 -7.67 3.15
C GLY A 638 6.93 -7.26 4.30
N LEU A 639 8.04 -7.97 4.48
CA LEU A 639 9.15 -7.49 5.29
C LEU A 639 10.43 -7.52 4.47
N ILE A 640 11.07 -6.35 4.30
CA ILE A 640 12.37 -6.26 3.65
C ILE A 640 13.48 -6.04 4.67
N HIS A 641 14.49 -6.89 4.59
CA HIS A 641 15.70 -6.83 5.39
C HIS A 641 16.87 -6.44 4.51
N TYR A 642 17.37 -5.23 4.73
CA TYR A 642 18.55 -4.71 4.05
C TYR A 642 19.80 -4.95 4.90
N THR A 643 20.85 -5.41 4.24
CA THR A 643 22.24 -5.42 4.73
C THR A 643 23.14 -4.85 3.65
N ARG A 644 24.44 -4.66 3.91
CA ARG A 644 25.38 -4.24 2.85
C ARG A 644 25.54 -5.26 1.73
N GLU A 645 25.16 -6.51 1.96
CA GLU A 645 25.33 -7.62 1.02
C GLU A 645 24.06 -7.94 0.24
N SER A 646 22.89 -7.82 0.87
CA SER A 646 21.63 -8.27 0.31
C SER A 646 20.42 -7.42 0.72
N ALA A 647 19.40 -7.48 -0.12
CA ALA A 647 18.03 -7.10 0.20
C ALA A 647 17.19 -8.38 0.15
N THR A 648 16.70 -8.81 1.31
CA THR A 648 15.88 -10.02 1.46
C THR A 648 14.44 -9.63 1.74
N PHE A 649 13.51 -10.04 0.88
CA PHE A 649 12.09 -9.76 1.00
C PHE A 649 11.32 -11.01 1.44
N GLU A 650 10.50 -10.86 2.46
CA GLU A 650 9.64 -11.88 3.04
C GLU A 650 8.18 -11.61 2.71
N TYR A 651 7.49 -12.63 2.24
CA TYR A 651 6.04 -12.58 2.00
C TYR A 651 5.33 -13.28 3.17
N TRP A 652 4.64 -12.49 3.99
CA TRP A 652 3.90 -12.94 5.16
C TRP A 652 2.41 -12.93 4.90
N PHE A 653 1.73 -14.04 5.23
CA PHE A 653 0.32 -14.23 4.94
C PHE A 653 -0.52 -14.62 6.13
N GLN A 654 -1.78 -14.20 6.07
CA GLN A 654 -2.83 -14.52 7.02
C GLN A 654 -4.15 -14.81 6.26
N ASN A 655 -5.02 -15.57 6.91
CA ASN A 655 -6.41 -15.70 6.47
C ASN A 655 -7.18 -14.43 6.85
N LYS A 656 -7.50 -13.59 5.86
CA LYS A 656 -8.19 -12.30 6.06
C LYS A 656 -9.56 -12.41 6.76
N PHE A 657 -10.19 -13.58 6.72
CA PHE A 657 -11.50 -13.83 7.32
C PHE A 657 -11.44 -14.37 8.76
N ASP A 658 -10.25 -14.69 9.27
CA ASP A 658 -10.07 -15.20 10.63
C ASP A 658 -9.29 -14.18 11.46
N PRO A 659 -9.93 -13.50 12.44
CA PRO A 659 -9.25 -12.53 13.30
C PRO A 659 -8.13 -13.14 14.15
N ASN A 660 -8.09 -14.47 14.29
CA ASN A 660 -7.07 -15.20 15.04
C ASN A 660 -6.07 -15.90 14.12
N SER A 661 -6.04 -15.56 12.82
CA SER A 661 -5.16 -16.22 11.87
C SER A 661 -3.69 -16.10 12.28
N ARG A 662 -2.97 -17.22 12.18
CA ARG A 662 -1.52 -17.26 12.40
C ARG A 662 -0.80 -16.47 11.30
N ASP A 663 0.35 -15.91 11.66
CA ASP A 663 1.27 -15.34 10.68
C ASP A 663 2.08 -16.45 10.01
N VAL A 664 2.10 -16.48 8.67
CA VAL A 664 2.80 -17.51 7.89
C VAL A 664 3.82 -16.87 6.98
N LEU A 665 5.10 -17.14 7.22
CA LEU A 665 6.16 -16.87 6.25
C LEU A 665 6.05 -17.88 5.11
N ALA A 666 5.61 -17.39 3.95
CA ALA A 666 5.26 -18.23 2.83
C ALA A 666 6.38 -18.36 1.79
N HIS A 667 7.05 -17.24 1.52
CA HIS A 667 8.11 -17.20 0.53
C HIS A 667 9.13 -16.12 0.91
N GLN A 668 10.36 -16.30 0.41
CA GLN A 668 11.43 -15.35 0.65
C GLN A 668 12.31 -15.24 -0.60
N MET A 669 12.56 -13.99 -1.00
CA MET A 669 13.36 -13.66 -2.17
C MET A 669 14.54 -12.79 -1.76
N ILE A 670 15.60 -12.83 -2.56
CA ILE A 670 16.85 -12.13 -2.27
C ILE A 670 17.44 -11.49 -3.52
N ALA A 671 17.93 -10.27 -3.35
CA ALA A 671 18.77 -9.57 -4.31
C ALA A 671 20.13 -9.27 -3.67
N TRP A 672 21.18 -9.29 -4.50
CA TRP A 672 22.57 -9.11 -4.05
C TRP A 672 23.11 -7.74 -4.45
N ALA A 673 23.89 -7.11 -3.56
CA ALA A 673 24.47 -5.79 -3.80
C ALA A 673 25.71 -5.82 -4.71
N LYS A 674 26.35 -6.99 -4.85
CA LYS A 674 27.60 -7.18 -5.59
C LYS A 674 27.58 -8.48 -6.37
N GLU A 675 28.35 -8.49 -7.46
CA GLU A 675 28.60 -9.72 -8.21
C GLU A 675 29.55 -10.64 -7.44
N ASP A 676 29.18 -11.92 -7.34
CA ASP A 676 30.04 -12.99 -6.86
C ASP A 676 29.81 -14.26 -7.68
N THR A 677 30.74 -14.56 -8.57
CA THR A 677 30.71 -15.73 -9.46
C THR A 677 31.45 -16.94 -8.91
N SER A 678 31.93 -16.87 -7.65
CA SER A 678 32.62 -17.99 -6.99
C SER A 678 31.66 -19.06 -6.46
N HIS A 679 30.39 -18.70 -6.25
CA HIS A 679 29.33 -19.63 -5.84
C HIS A 679 28.91 -20.58 -6.99
N GLU A 680 28.46 -21.79 -6.63
CA GLU A 680 27.91 -22.75 -7.60
C GLU A 680 26.74 -22.15 -8.40
N VAL A 681 25.87 -21.42 -7.68
CA VAL A 681 24.87 -20.51 -8.26
C VAL A 681 25.42 -19.09 -8.13
N PRO A 682 25.91 -18.48 -9.23
CA PRO A 682 26.46 -17.12 -9.18
C PRO A 682 25.46 -16.10 -8.65
N ARG A 683 25.96 -15.13 -7.90
CA ARG A 683 25.19 -14.00 -7.37
C ARG A 683 25.44 -12.81 -8.28
N TYR A 684 24.39 -12.31 -8.92
CA TYR A 684 24.48 -11.11 -9.76
C TYR A 684 23.65 -9.98 -9.14
N PRO A 685 24.12 -8.72 -9.25
CA PRO A 685 23.32 -7.59 -8.86
C PRO A 685 22.11 -7.42 -9.78
N HIS A 686 21.10 -6.67 -9.29
CA HIS A 686 19.89 -6.30 -10.04
C HIS A 686 19.00 -7.48 -10.43
N GLN A 687 19.17 -8.62 -9.77
CA GLN A 687 18.38 -9.82 -9.99
C GLN A 687 17.82 -10.30 -8.68
N MET A 688 16.58 -10.79 -8.70
CA MET A 688 16.00 -11.49 -7.56
C MET A 688 15.89 -12.98 -7.80
N ASP A 689 16.12 -13.76 -6.76
CA ASP A 689 15.89 -15.20 -6.76
C ASP A 689 15.18 -15.60 -5.47
N ALA A 690 14.51 -16.76 -5.47
CA ALA A 690 14.14 -17.39 -4.21
C ALA A 690 15.41 -17.74 -3.41
N VAL A 691 15.40 -17.52 -2.10
CA VAL A 691 16.57 -17.79 -1.22
C VAL A 691 17.07 -19.24 -1.32
N THR A 692 16.15 -20.17 -1.58
CA THR A 692 16.43 -21.61 -1.71
C THR A 692 17.33 -21.94 -2.91
N LEU A 693 17.31 -21.12 -3.97
CA LEU A 693 18.21 -21.28 -5.12
C LEU A 693 19.67 -20.97 -4.77
N HIS A 694 19.89 -20.27 -3.66
CA HIS A 694 21.22 -19.94 -3.12
C HIS A 694 21.59 -20.83 -1.92
N GLY A 695 20.87 -21.94 -1.70
CA GLY A 695 21.10 -22.87 -0.61
C GLY A 695 20.67 -22.36 0.77
N LEU A 696 19.90 -21.27 0.82
CA LEU A 696 19.40 -20.67 2.06
C LEU A 696 17.99 -21.20 2.37
N PRO A 697 17.67 -21.50 3.65
CA PRO A 697 16.31 -21.88 4.03
C PRO A 697 15.37 -20.68 3.99
N VAL A 698 14.09 -20.91 3.73
CA VAL A 698 13.04 -19.91 3.97
C VAL A 698 12.87 -19.80 5.49
N GLN A 699 13.34 -18.70 6.06
CA GLN A 699 13.26 -18.44 7.50
C GLN A 699 13.13 -16.95 7.75
N ALA A 700 12.40 -16.58 8.80
CA ALA A 700 12.28 -15.19 9.19
C ALA A 700 13.66 -14.62 9.51
N THR A 701 14.01 -13.54 8.83
CA THR A 701 15.15 -12.70 9.17
C THR A 701 14.89 -12.05 10.54
N VAL A 702 15.97 -11.66 11.21
CA VAL A 702 15.92 -11.13 12.59
C VAL A 702 16.69 -9.82 12.65
N GLY A 703 16.10 -8.77 13.24
CA GLY A 703 16.80 -7.51 13.50
C GLY A 703 17.58 -7.49 14.80
N THR A 704 18.44 -6.49 14.97
CA THR A 704 19.27 -6.30 16.18
C THR A 704 18.61 -5.45 17.26
N ARG A 705 17.42 -4.92 17.01
CA ARG A 705 16.72 -4.06 17.96
C ARG A 705 16.22 -4.88 19.16
N THR A 706 16.51 -4.38 20.36
CA THR A 706 16.17 -5.03 21.64
C THR A 706 15.34 -4.14 22.57
N SER A 707 15.01 -2.91 22.16
CA SER A 707 14.22 -1.98 22.97
C SER A 707 12.85 -2.57 23.32
N GLU A 708 12.39 -2.29 24.54
CA GLU A 708 11.12 -2.80 25.04
C GLU A 708 9.93 -2.32 24.18
N PRO A 709 8.84 -3.11 24.06
CA PRO A 709 7.61 -2.63 23.46
C PRO A 709 7.00 -1.48 24.25
N ALA A 710 6.22 -0.63 23.56
CA ALA A 710 5.33 0.26 24.29
C ALA A 710 4.34 -0.60 25.10
N PRO A 711 4.02 -0.21 26.35
CA PRO A 711 3.12 -0.96 27.21
C PRO A 711 1.76 -1.23 26.55
N ASP A 712 1.17 -2.36 26.93
CA ASP A 712 -0.18 -2.66 26.48
C ASP A 712 -1.20 -1.65 26.99
N ALA A 713 -2.08 -1.21 26.10
CA ALA A 713 -3.23 -0.38 26.42
C ALA A 713 -4.53 -1.19 26.37
N VAL A 714 -5.46 -0.86 27.26
CA VAL A 714 -6.82 -1.38 27.18
C VAL A 714 -7.52 -0.69 26.01
N LEU A 715 -7.83 -1.45 24.98
CA LEU A 715 -8.57 -0.99 23.81
C LEU A 715 -10.03 -1.48 23.92
N GLN A 716 -10.96 -0.60 23.61
CA GLN A 716 -12.41 -0.82 23.63
C GLN A 716 -12.99 -0.39 22.27
N PRO A 717 -12.79 -1.18 21.21
CA PRO A 717 -13.33 -0.86 19.88
C PRO A 717 -14.85 -0.68 19.93
N ARG A 718 -15.35 0.40 19.32
CA ARG A 718 -16.76 0.76 19.20
C ARG A 718 -17.11 1.19 17.79
#